data_AF-A0A8C8A4B8-F1
#
_entry.id   AF-A0A8C8A4B8-F1
#
_cell.length_a   1.000
_cell.length_b   1.000
_cell.length_c   1.000
_cell.angle_alpha   90.00
_cell.angle_beta   90.00
_cell.angle_gamma   90.00
#
_symmetry.space_group_name_H-M   'P 1'
#
loop_
_entity.id
_entity.type
_entity.pdbx_description
1 polymer ?
#
loop_
_entity_poly.entity_id
_entity_poly.type
_entity_poly.pdbx_seq_one_letter_code
_entity_poly.pdbx_strand_id
1 'polypeptide(L)'
;MPWDQVPFFLFIIFTVYTMLPFQLWYAVVLSAISSLSHILVLTLRLTTYSVDSTQYLTNQLLSNAVVFLCGSAVGAFHKVLMEKTLRQTFQDTLRCLSMRMKLEIEKRQQENLLQSVLPVYISMKMKLAIMERLQDCKDKEEQQRLVKDNNFHSLYVKRHENVSILYADIVGFTRLASDCSPKELVIMLNELFGKFDQIAKENECMRIKILGDCYYCVSGLPVSLPRHAKNCVKMGLDMCEAIKQVREATGVDINMRVGVHSGNVLCGVIGLRKWQFDVWSHDVTLANHMESGGLPGRVHITEATLKHLNKAYEVEEGNGHLRDSYLNELKIKTYLVIDPRVSNFSASFLNDGLKMRASVRMTRYLESWGAVKPFAHLQSRDGFSTDAIVNGKPRHMVRYRGMFLGAFSALQYSVYCCILSLIACGVFLRVSFELKVLFLTLASTTYYIIIFSSSKDYFKAYGDFLHAQINSSCNDSRWDPNPLLPASFIVCRFAFQNEYCFRQDFLLKYKNRTEQDEIETRENLNRLLLENVLPAHVATLFVGENKKNEDLYYKSYDCVCVMFASVPDFKEFYTECDINKEGLECLRLLNEIIADFDELLSKPKFSGVEKIKTIGSTYMAAAGLSGTPGQENNQQAQIGNVVEFAIAMMGKLDGINRHSFNTFRLRVGINHGPVIAGVIGARKPQYDIWGNTVNVASRMESTGELGKIQVTEETSEVLQELGYSCECRGLINVKGKGELKTFFVCTDMSKQLGMGLS
;
A
#
# COMPACT_ATOMS: atom_id res chain seq x y z
N MET A 1 34.58 -50.01 43.33
CA MET A 1 35.97 -49.61 42.96
C MET A 1 36.03 -48.12 42.63
N PRO A 2 37.21 -47.46 42.61
CA PRO A 2 37.30 -46.05 42.19
C PRO A 2 36.85 -45.79 40.74
N TRP A 3 36.84 -46.82 39.90
CA TRP A 3 36.38 -46.76 38.50
C TRP A 3 34.87 -46.47 38.34
N ASP A 4 34.04 -46.85 39.32
CA ASP A 4 32.58 -46.71 39.24
C ASP A 4 32.10 -45.25 39.30
N GLN A 5 32.97 -44.32 39.74
CA GLN A 5 32.67 -42.91 39.90
C GLN A 5 32.89 -42.09 38.62
N VAL A 6 33.70 -42.57 37.66
CA VAL A 6 34.03 -41.84 36.42
C VAL A 6 32.79 -41.53 35.56
N PRO A 7 31.84 -42.46 35.33
CA PRO A 7 30.61 -42.17 34.59
C PRO A 7 29.73 -41.09 35.25
N PHE A 8 29.70 -41.04 36.59
CA PHE A 8 28.92 -40.06 37.34
C PHE A 8 29.50 -38.65 37.20
N PHE A 9 30.82 -38.50 37.26
CA PHE A 9 31.48 -37.20 37.03
C PHE A 9 31.37 -36.74 35.56
N LEU A 10 31.46 -37.66 34.59
CA LEU A 10 31.14 -37.35 33.18
C LEU A 10 29.71 -36.83 33.00
N PHE A 11 28.74 -37.46 33.68
CA PHE A 11 27.34 -37.03 33.64
C PHE A 11 27.14 -35.62 34.24
N ILE A 12 27.81 -35.30 35.37
CA ILE A 12 27.81 -33.96 35.96
C ILE A 12 28.37 -32.94 34.96
N ILE A 13 29.55 -33.23 34.37
CA ILE A 13 30.19 -32.37 33.37
C ILE A 13 29.23 -32.09 32.20
N PHE A 14 28.62 -33.13 31.62
CA PHE A 14 27.69 -32.96 30.51
C PHE A 14 26.45 -32.15 30.89
N THR A 15 25.90 -32.34 32.10
CA THR A 15 24.74 -31.59 32.62
C THR A 15 25.06 -30.09 32.78
N VAL A 16 26.28 -29.75 33.22
CA VAL A 16 26.76 -28.35 33.32
C VAL A 16 26.83 -27.65 31.96
N TYR A 17 27.19 -28.37 30.90
CA TYR A 17 27.20 -27.80 29.55
C TYR A 17 25.79 -27.67 28.95
N THR A 18 24.91 -28.65 29.19
CA THR A 18 23.65 -28.81 28.44
C THR A 18 22.40 -28.26 29.13
N MET A 19 22.26 -28.43 30.45
CA MET A 19 21.04 -28.07 31.19
C MET A 19 21.16 -26.75 31.95
N LEU A 20 22.38 -26.37 32.35
CA LEU A 20 22.61 -25.18 33.18
C LEU A 20 22.80 -23.90 32.34
N PRO A 21 22.08 -22.80 32.65
CA PRO A 21 22.04 -21.56 31.86
C PRO A 21 23.28 -20.67 32.07
N PHE A 22 24.44 -21.27 32.34
CA PHE A 22 25.71 -20.56 32.50
C PHE A 22 26.31 -20.17 31.14
N GLN A 23 27.06 -19.06 31.11
CA GLN A 23 27.91 -18.72 29.96
C GLN A 23 28.99 -19.80 29.76
N LEU A 24 29.54 -19.91 28.54
CA LEU A 24 30.52 -20.93 28.20
C LEU A 24 31.70 -21.00 29.17
N TRP A 25 32.24 -19.86 29.60
CA TRP A 25 33.41 -19.81 30.48
C TRP A 25 33.12 -20.36 31.89
N TYR A 26 31.98 -20.00 32.49
CA TYR A 26 31.53 -20.56 33.78
C TYR A 26 31.34 -22.08 33.68
N ALA A 27 30.77 -22.57 32.57
CA ALA A 27 30.60 -24.00 32.34
C ALA A 27 31.95 -24.75 32.24
N VAL A 28 32.94 -24.14 31.56
CA VAL A 28 34.31 -24.67 31.48
C VAL A 28 35.00 -24.68 32.84
N VAL A 29 34.88 -23.60 33.62
CA VAL A 29 35.45 -23.51 34.98
C VAL A 29 34.81 -24.56 35.91
N LEU A 30 33.49 -24.71 35.90
CA LEU A 30 32.78 -25.72 36.69
C LEU A 30 33.14 -27.15 36.27
N SER A 31 33.28 -27.43 34.96
CA SER A 31 33.73 -28.76 34.50
C SER A 31 35.17 -29.05 34.90
N ALA A 32 36.05 -28.04 34.86
CA ALA A 32 37.44 -28.18 35.31
C ALA A 32 37.52 -28.44 36.83
N ILE A 33 36.77 -27.69 37.65
CA ILE A 33 36.70 -27.91 39.11
C ILE A 33 36.17 -29.31 39.43
N SER A 34 35.13 -29.77 38.73
CA SER A 34 34.56 -31.13 38.91
C SER A 34 35.54 -32.24 38.48
N SER A 35 36.30 -32.03 37.41
CA SER A 35 37.32 -32.97 36.95
C SER A 35 38.51 -33.03 37.92
N LEU A 36 38.99 -31.87 38.38
CA LEU A 36 40.10 -31.73 39.31
C LEU A 36 39.76 -32.29 40.69
N SER A 37 38.54 -32.09 41.20
CA SER A 37 38.13 -32.64 42.49
C SER A 37 38.09 -34.18 42.48
N HIS A 38 37.61 -34.79 41.39
CA HIS A 38 37.68 -36.24 41.22
C HIS A 38 39.13 -36.75 41.18
N ILE A 39 40.01 -36.10 40.39
CA ILE A 39 41.42 -36.47 40.29
C ILE A 39 42.13 -36.31 41.65
N LEU A 40 41.84 -35.24 42.40
CA LEU A 40 42.42 -34.98 43.72
C LEU A 40 41.97 -36.01 44.75
N VAL A 41 40.67 -36.29 44.85
CA VAL A 41 40.10 -37.29 45.78
C VAL A 41 40.59 -38.70 45.43
N LEU A 42 40.68 -39.03 44.14
CA LEU A 42 41.23 -40.31 43.67
C LEU A 42 42.70 -40.44 44.04
N THR A 43 43.50 -39.39 43.83
CA THR A 43 44.92 -39.35 44.21
C THR A 43 45.06 -39.55 45.72
N LEU A 44 44.44 -38.68 46.55
CA LEU A 44 44.51 -38.74 48.01
C LEU A 44 44.12 -40.11 48.57
N ARG A 45 43.03 -40.71 48.07
CA ARG A 45 42.56 -42.04 48.52
C ARG A 45 43.55 -43.14 48.17
N LEU A 46 44.24 -43.04 47.03
CA LEU A 46 45.22 -44.05 46.61
C LEU A 46 46.55 -43.86 47.36
N THR A 47 47.08 -42.64 47.47
CA THR A 47 48.32 -42.36 48.21
C THR A 47 48.26 -42.74 49.70
N THR A 48 47.07 -42.79 50.29
CA THR A 48 46.87 -43.18 51.70
C THR A 48 46.64 -44.69 51.91
N TYR A 49 46.41 -45.47 50.85
CA TYR A 49 46.06 -46.91 50.96
C TYR A 49 46.96 -47.87 50.16
N SER A 50 47.74 -47.41 49.17
CA SER A 50 48.60 -48.30 48.35
C SER A 50 50.06 -48.30 48.83
N VAL A 51 50.56 -49.47 49.24
CA VAL A 51 51.97 -49.64 49.68
C VAL A 51 52.90 -50.02 48.51
N ASP A 52 52.38 -50.56 47.40
CA ASP A 52 53.18 -50.93 46.21
C ASP A 52 52.46 -50.63 44.88
N SER A 53 53.24 -50.48 43.79
CA SER A 53 52.83 -50.29 42.38
C SER A 53 52.57 -48.85 41.88
N THR A 54 53.61 -48.02 41.78
CA THR A 54 53.52 -46.62 41.31
C THR A 54 53.21 -46.44 39.81
N GLN A 55 53.65 -47.35 38.92
CA GLN A 55 53.59 -47.13 37.47
C GLN A 55 52.18 -47.29 36.85
N TYR A 56 51.34 -48.16 37.42
CA TYR A 56 49.95 -48.33 36.97
C TYR A 56 49.04 -47.16 37.39
N LEU A 57 49.35 -46.53 38.54
CA LEU A 57 48.62 -45.40 39.09
C LEU A 57 48.65 -44.17 38.17
N THR A 58 49.83 -43.83 37.63
CA THR A 58 49.99 -42.68 36.72
C THR A 58 49.19 -42.86 35.44
N ASN A 59 49.18 -44.07 34.87
CA ASN A 59 48.43 -44.39 33.65
C ASN A 59 46.90 -44.33 33.86
N GLN A 60 46.41 -44.73 35.04
CA GLN A 60 45.01 -44.59 35.41
C GLN A 60 44.57 -43.14 35.57
N LEU A 61 45.36 -42.32 36.29
CA LEU A 61 45.09 -40.89 36.47
C LEU A 61 45.10 -40.15 35.13
N LEU A 62 46.08 -40.44 34.26
CA LEU A 62 46.18 -39.88 32.91
C LEU A 62 44.96 -40.25 32.05
N SER A 63 44.53 -41.52 32.08
CA SER A 63 43.37 -42.00 31.33
C SER A 63 42.07 -41.29 31.75
N ASN A 64 41.85 -41.13 33.05
CA ASN A 64 40.70 -40.41 33.58
C ASN A 64 40.73 -38.91 33.22
N ALA A 65 41.90 -38.28 33.25
CA ALA A 65 42.07 -36.89 32.84
C ALA A 65 41.74 -36.68 31.35
N VAL A 66 42.21 -37.58 30.46
CA VAL A 66 41.87 -37.56 29.02
C VAL A 66 40.36 -37.72 28.80
N VAL A 67 39.71 -38.63 29.52
CA VAL A 67 38.26 -38.88 29.41
C VAL A 67 37.44 -37.64 29.81
N PHE A 68 37.78 -36.98 30.92
CA PHE A 68 37.08 -35.74 31.32
C PHE A 68 37.35 -34.56 30.39
N LEU A 69 38.56 -34.47 29.82
CA LEU A 69 38.92 -33.43 28.84
C LEU A 69 38.13 -33.61 27.53
N CYS A 70 38.01 -34.84 27.04
CA CYS A 70 37.16 -35.19 25.89
C CYS A 70 35.67 -34.90 26.16
N GLY A 71 35.15 -35.28 27.33
CA GLY A 71 33.76 -34.99 27.72
C GLY A 71 33.48 -33.48 27.79
N SER A 72 34.43 -32.71 28.32
CA SER A 72 34.35 -31.25 28.39
C SER A 72 34.39 -30.60 26.99
N ALA A 73 35.23 -31.10 26.08
CA ALA A 73 35.29 -30.61 24.69
C ALA A 73 33.97 -30.86 23.92
N VAL A 74 33.37 -32.05 24.07
CA VAL A 74 32.07 -32.37 23.46
C VAL A 74 30.94 -31.52 24.05
N GLY A 75 30.92 -31.34 25.38
CA GLY A 75 29.97 -30.46 26.06
C GLY A 75 30.09 -29.00 25.60
N ALA A 76 31.31 -28.48 25.53
CA ALA A 76 31.58 -27.12 25.04
C ALA A 76 31.15 -26.93 23.58
N PHE A 77 31.45 -27.90 22.70
CA PHE A 77 30.99 -27.88 21.30
C PHE A 77 29.47 -27.84 21.19
N HIS A 78 28.76 -28.70 21.94
CA HIS A 78 27.31 -28.71 21.96
C HIS A 78 26.73 -27.38 22.46
N LYS A 79 27.32 -26.81 23.53
CA LYS A 79 26.88 -25.54 24.12
C LYS A 79 27.04 -24.38 23.11
N VAL A 80 28.18 -24.29 22.43
CA VAL A 80 28.42 -23.29 21.37
C VAL A 80 27.43 -23.44 20.22
N LEU A 81 27.12 -24.68 19.79
CA LEU A 81 26.19 -24.93 18.70
C LEU A 81 24.74 -24.54 19.06
N MET A 82 24.29 -24.85 20.28
CA MET A 82 22.98 -24.44 20.77
C MET A 82 22.89 -22.94 20.95
N GLU A 83 23.88 -22.31 21.57
CA GLU A 83 23.89 -20.86 21.77
C GLU A 83 23.91 -20.09 20.45
N LYS A 84 24.65 -20.56 19.44
CA LYS A 84 24.63 -20.00 18.09
C LYS A 84 23.25 -20.15 17.44
N THR A 85 22.62 -21.31 17.57
CA THR A 85 21.29 -21.57 17.01
C THR A 85 20.23 -20.67 17.67
N LEU A 86 20.24 -20.57 19.00
CA LEU A 86 19.34 -19.71 19.77
C LEU A 86 19.51 -18.22 19.41
N ARG A 87 20.75 -17.73 19.34
CA ARG A 87 21.04 -16.35 18.93
C ARG A 87 20.56 -16.08 17.50
N GLN A 88 20.73 -17.03 16.58
CA GLN A 88 20.24 -16.91 15.21
C GLN A 88 18.70 -16.87 15.16
N THR A 89 18.00 -17.81 15.79
CA THR A 89 16.52 -17.80 15.87
C THR A 89 16.00 -16.52 16.52
N PHE A 90 16.67 -15.98 17.54
CA PHE A 90 16.32 -14.70 18.17
C PHE A 90 16.49 -13.52 17.20
N GLN A 91 17.62 -13.42 16.49
CA GLN A 91 17.86 -12.38 15.49
C GLN A 91 16.89 -12.48 14.30
N ASP A 92 16.61 -13.69 13.81
CA ASP A 92 15.62 -13.94 12.75
C ASP A 92 14.21 -13.53 13.23
N THR A 93 13.86 -13.79 14.49
CA THR A 93 12.58 -13.40 15.10
C THR A 93 12.47 -11.89 15.26
N LEU A 94 13.51 -11.21 15.75
CA LEU A 94 13.54 -9.74 15.85
C LEU A 94 13.45 -9.07 14.47
N ARG A 95 14.18 -9.60 13.47
CA ARG A 95 14.10 -9.10 12.08
C ARG A 95 12.69 -9.30 11.53
N CYS A 96 12.08 -10.46 11.74
CA CYS A 96 10.71 -10.73 11.32
C CYS A 96 9.69 -9.82 12.01
N LEU A 97 9.82 -9.57 13.33
CA LEU A 97 8.96 -8.63 14.06
C LEU A 97 9.13 -7.18 13.55
N SER A 98 10.37 -6.74 13.30
CA SER A 98 10.64 -5.43 12.72
C SER A 98 10.09 -5.28 11.30
N MET A 99 10.17 -6.33 10.49
CA MET A 99 9.57 -6.37 9.15
C MET A 99 8.05 -6.33 9.23
N ARG A 100 7.41 -7.19 10.04
CA ARG A 100 5.96 -7.15 10.31
C ARG A 100 5.51 -5.75 10.73
N MET A 101 6.21 -5.10 11.66
CA MET A 101 5.86 -3.76 12.12
C MET A 101 6.01 -2.70 11.01
N LYS A 102 7.06 -2.78 10.17
CA LYS A 102 7.19 -1.88 9.00
C LYS A 102 6.04 -2.06 8.02
N LEU A 103 5.74 -3.32 7.69
CA LEU A 103 4.72 -3.69 6.71
C LEU A 103 3.29 -3.40 7.22
N GLU A 104 3.01 -3.55 8.51
CA GLU A 104 1.73 -3.15 9.13
C GLU A 104 1.52 -1.63 9.06
N ILE A 105 2.60 -0.84 9.23
CA ILE A 105 2.56 0.61 9.04
C ILE A 105 2.31 0.93 7.56
N GLU A 106 3.10 0.40 6.63
CA GLU A 106 2.96 0.62 5.18
C GLU A 106 1.56 0.22 4.67
N LYS A 107 1.04 -0.95 5.10
CA LYS A 107 -0.34 -1.39 4.85
C LYS A 107 -1.36 -0.37 5.35
N ARG A 108 -1.21 0.17 6.57
CA ARG A 108 -2.12 1.19 7.12
C ARG A 108 -2.04 2.51 6.35
N GLN A 109 -0.84 2.91 5.91
CA GLN A 109 -0.66 4.09 5.05
C GLN A 109 -1.37 3.89 3.70
N GLN A 110 -1.21 2.72 3.07
CA GLN A 110 -1.89 2.35 1.83
C GLN A 110 -3.42 2.24 1.98
N GLU A 111 -3.92 1.68 3.08
CA GLU A 111 -5.37 1.59 3.35
C GLU A 111 -5.98 2.97 3.60
N ASN A 112 -5.33 3.83 4.37
CA ASN A 112 -5.73 5.23 4.55
C ASN A 112 -5.76 5.98 3.22
N LEU A 113 -4.75 5.76 2.36
CA LEU A 113 -4.64 6.39 1.04
C LEU A 113 -5.78 5.94 0.10
N LEU A 114 -6.14 4.65 0.10
CA LEU A 114 -7.28 4.15 -0.67
C LEU A 114 -8.61 4.73 -0.16
N GLN A 115 -8.82 4.75 1.15
CA GLN A 115 -10.03 5.33 1.78
C GLN A 115 -10.13 6.85 1.61
N SER A 116 -9.00 7.52 1.37
CA SER A 116 -8.96 8.95 1.02
C SER A 116 -9.64 9.21 -0.34
N VAL A 117 -9.47 8.30 -1.30
CA VAL A 117 -10.00 8.46 -2.67
C VAL A 117 -11.41 7.91 -2.81
N LEU A 118 -11.64 6.69 -2.31
CA LEU A 118 -12.87 5.94 -2.47
C LEU A 118 -13.57 5.71 -1.13
N PRO A 119 -14.91 5.86 -1.05
CA PRO A 119 -15.66 5.51 0.16
C PRO A 119 -15.42 4.05 0.59
N VAL A 120 -15.29 3.83 1.90
CA VAL A 120 -14.92 2.53 2.51
C VAL A 120 -15.75 1.36 1.96
N TYR A 121 -17.07 1.55 1.78
CA TYR A 121 -17.96 0.48 1.28
C TYR A 121 -17.70 0.10 -0.19
N ILE A 122 -17.27 1.05 -1.03
CA ILE A 122 -16.84 0.79 -2.41
C ILE A 122 -15.51 0.05 -2.38
N SER A 123 -14.51 0.58 -1.65
CA SER A 123 -13.19 -0.04 -1.51
C SER A 123 -13.27 -1.48 -0.99
N MET A 124 -14.16 -1.75 -0.03
CA MET A 124 -14.38 -3.10 0.51
C MET A 124 -15.01 -4.03 -0.52
N LYS A 125 -16.04 -3.60 -1.25
CA LYS A 125 -16.64 -4.41 -2.34
C LYS A 125 -15.64 -4.72 -3.45
N MET A 126 -14.82 -3.75 -3.85
CA MET A 126 -13.78 -3.95 -4.86
C MET A 126 -12.71 -4.91 -4.36
N LYS A 127 -12.21 -4.75 -3.13
CA LYS A 127 -11.24 -5.68 -2.52
C LYS A 127 -11.78 -7.11 -2.43
N LEU A 128 -13.03 -7.31 -2.00
CA LEU A 128 -13.65 -8.64 -1.93
C LEU A 128 -13.77 -9.27 -3.32
N ALA A 129 -14.29 -8.53 -4.31
CA ALA A 129 -14.43 -9.03 -5.68
C ALA A 129 -13.08 -9.36 -6.37
N ILE A 130 -12.00 -8.68 -5.98
CA ILE A 130 -10.62 -9.04 -6.37
C ILE A 130 -10.18 -10.30 -5.62
N MET A 131 -10.33 -10.35 -4.30
CA MET A 131 -9.87 -11.47 -3.46
C MET A 131 -10.54 -12.81 -3.80
N GLU A 132 -11.85 -12.83 -4.08
CA GLU A 132 -12.57 -14.04 -4.49
C GLU A 132 -11.97 -14.62 -5.78
N ARG A 133 -11.73 -13.78 -6.80
CA ARG A 133 -11.14 -14.23 -8.08
C ARG A 133 -9.67 -14.64 -7.96
N LEU A 134 -8.95 -14.10 -6.97
CA LEU A 134 -7.57 -14.49 -6.68
C LEU A 134 -7.47 -15.86 -5.99
N GLN A 135 -8.53 -16.34 -5.34
CA GLN A 135 -8.56 -17.66 -4.70
C GLN A 135 -8.69 -18.81 -5.71
N ASP A 136 -9.29 -18.56 -6.88
CA ASP A 136 -9.44 -19.57 -7.94
C ASP A 136 -8.14 -19.82 -8.74
N CYS A 137 -7.16 -18.91 -8.67
CA CYS A 137 -5.92 -18.98 -9.44
C CYS A 137 -4.74 -19.46 -8.57
N LYS A 138 -4.02 -20.50 -9.04
CA LYS A 138 -2.93 -21.16 -8.28
C LYS A 138 -1.52 -20.69 -8.65
N ASP A 139 -1.33 -20.10 -9.83
CA ASP A 139 -0.01 -19.68 -10.32
C ASP A 139 0.23 -18.18 -10.10
N LYS A 140 1.34 -17.83 -9.44
CA LYS A 140 1.65 -16.42 -9.09
C LYS A 140 1.82 -15.51 -10.32
N GLU A 141 2.29 -16.03 -11.45
CA GLU A 141 2.38 -15.25 -12.70
C GLU A 141 1.02 -15.03 -13.36
N GLU A 142 0.18 -16.05 -13.40
CA GLU A 142 -1.19 -15.94 -13.94
C GLU A 142 -2.02 -15.02 -13.05
N GLN A 143 -1.83 -15.09 -11.73
CA GLN A 143 -2.43 -14.20 -10.74
C GLN A 143 -2.02 -12.73 -10.97
N GLN A 144 -0.74 -12.44 -11.27
CA GLN A 144 -0.31 -11.08 -11.65
C GLN A 144 -0.87 -10.61 -13.00
N ARG A 145 -1.04 -11.50 -13.99
CA ARG A 145 -1.70 -11.16 -15.27
C ARG A 145 -3.20 -10.93 -15.09
N LEU A 146 -3.89 -11.74 -14.30
CA LEU A 146 -5.32 -11.59 -14.00
C LEU A 146 -5.67 -10.24 -13.37
N VAL A 147 -4.85 -9.72 -12.44
CA VAL A 147 -5.07 -8.37 -11.87
C VAL A 147 -4.77 -7.26 -12.90
N LYS A 148 -3.95 -7.53 -13.92
CA LYS A 148 -3.48 -6.53 -14.88
C LYS A 148 -4.32 -6.47 -16.17
N ASP A 149 -4.81 -7.62 -16.64
CA ASP A 149 -5.49 -7.78 -17.92
C ASP A 149 -7.02 -7.83 -17.76
N ASN A 150 -7.56 -8.33 -16.63
CA ASN A 150 -9.00 -8.33 -16.33
C ASN A 150 -9.42 -7.13 -15.47
N ASN A 151 -9.08 -5.92 -15.92
CA ASN A 151 -9.65 -4.71 -15.31
C ASN A 151 -11.17 -4.67 -15.53
N PHE A 152 -11.89 -4.24 -14.49
CA PHE A 152 -13.29 -4.60 -14.27
C PHE A 152 -14.33 -3.83 -15.12
N HIS A 153 -15.03 -4.52 -16.04
CA HIS A 153 -16.37 -4.12 -16.53
C HIS A 153 -17.46 -4.19 -15.43
N SER A 154 -17.10 -4.44 -14.17
CA SER A 154 -18.04 -4.54 -13.05
C SER A 154 -18.44 -3.15 -12.56
N LEU A 155 -19.67 -2.73 -12.87
CA LEU A 155 -20.20 -1.43 -12.45
C LEU A 155 -20.46 -1.37 -10.94
N TYR A 156 -19.75 -0.49 -10.22
CA TYR A 156 -19.90 -0.28 -8.78
C TYR A 156 -20.77 0.95 -8.47
N VAL A 157 -22.06 0.90 -8.83
CA VAL A 157 -23.03 2.00 -8.62
C VAL A 157 -24.09 1.63 -7.58
N LYS A 158 -24.54 2.62 -6.80
CA LYS A 158 -25.66 2.54 -5.86
C LYS A 158 -26.53 3.80 -5.94
N ARG A 159 -27.85 3.61 -5.94
CA ARG A 159 -28.85 4.69 -5.86
C ARG A 159 -29.04 5.21 -4.44
N HIS A 160 -29.22 6.51 -4.31
CA HIS A 160 -29.48 7.24 -3.08
C HIS A 160 -30.57 8.29 -3.32
N GLU A 161 -31.60 8.27 -2.47
CA GLU A 161 -32.73 9.20 -2.53
C GLU A 161 -32.61 10.28 -1.46
N ASN A 162 -33.24 11.43 -1.70
CA ASN A 162 -33.26 12.59 -0.81
C ASN A 162 -31.84 13.06 -0.41
N VAL A 163 -31.03 13.36 -1.43
CA VAL A 163 -29.73 14.01 -1.25
C VAL A 163 -29.83 15.51 -1.59
N SER A 164 -28.85 16.29 -1.14
CA SER A 164 -28.67 17.67 -1.62
C SER A 164 -27.32 17.83 -2.27
N ILE A 165 -27.33 18.49 -3.42
CA ILE A 165 -26.22 18.63 -4.35
C ILE A 165 -25.85 20.10 -4.37
N LEU A 166 -24.57 20.43 -4.19
CA LEU A 166 -24.06 21.80 -4.17
C LEU A 166 -22.88 21.93 -5.15
N TYR A 167 -23.01 22.91 -6.04
CA TYR A 167 -21.95 23.41 -6.91
C TYR A 167 -21.57 24.81 -6.46
N ALA A 168 -20.27 25.09 -6.31
CA ALA A 168 -19.77 26.40 -5.92
C ALA A 168 -18.59 26.83 -6.80
N ASP A 169 -18.77 27.88 -7.60
CA ASP A 169 -17.76 28.41 -8.54
C ASP A 169 -17.15 29.74 -8.07
N ILE A 170 -15.86 29.94 -8.35
CA ILE A 170 -15.09 31.12 -7.94
C ILE A 170 -15.08 32.17 -9.06
N VAL A 171 -15.96 33.16 -8.93
CA VAL A 171 -16.08 34.26 -9.87
C VAL A 171 -14.79 35.10 -9.87
N GLY A 172 -14.18 35.21 -11.05
CA GLY A 172 -12.93 35.95 -11.27
C GLY A 172 -11.67 35.10 -11.24
N PHE A 173 -11.75 33.82 -10.84
CA PHE A 173 -10.57 32.97 -10.65
C PHE A 173 -9.70 32.84 -11.90
N THR A 174 -10.27 32.71 -13.10
CA THR A 174 -9.47 32.55 -14.33
C THR A 174 -8.51 33.73 -14.58
N ARG A 175 -8.88 34.97 -14.20
CA ARG A 175 -8.02 36.15 -14.32
C ARG A 175 -6.91 36.13 -13.27
N LEU A 176 -7.27 35.77 -12.03
CA LEU A 176 -6.32 35.62 -10.92
C LEU A 176 -5.27 34.54 -11.25
N ALA A 177 -5.70 33.41 -11.80
CA ALA A 177 -4.83 32.29 -12.16
C ALA A 177 -3.83 32.65 -13.26
N SER A 178 -4.21 33.48 -14.24
CA SER A 178 -3.25 33.97 -15.25
C SER A 178 -2.17 34.92 -14.69
N ASP A 179 -2.41 35.50 -13.51
CA ASP A 179 -1.43 36.33 -12.79
C ASP A 179 -0.56 35.56 -11.79
N CYS A 180 -0.82 34.27 -11.53
CA CYS A 180 -0.08 33.51 -10.53
C CYS A 180 1.13 32.78 -11.14
N SER A 181 2.23 32.66 -10.39
CA SER A 181 3.23 31.64 -10.72
C SER A 181 2.66 30.23 -10.47
N PRO A 182 3.16 29.18 -11.15
CA PRO A 182 2.68 27.80 -10.94
C PRO A 182 2.69 27.34 -9.47
N LYS A 183 3.69 27.80 -8.72
CA LYS A 183 3.83 27.54 -7.28
C LYS A 183 2.76 28.28 -6.47
N GLU A 184 2.59 29.59 -6.69
CA GLU A 184 1.58 30.41 -6.00
C GLU A 184 0.16 29.87 -6.23
N LEU A 185 -0.14 29.46 -7.46
CA LEU A 185 -1.45 28.92 -7.83
C LEU A 185 -1.78 27.65 -7.06
N VAL A 186 -0.86 26.67 -7.01
CA VAL A 186 -1.09 25.40 -6.32
C VAL A 186 -1.16 25.57 -4.79
N ILE A 187 -0.36 26.46 -4.20
CA ILE A 187 -0.47 26.77 -2.77
C ILE A 187 -1.83 27.42 -2.47
N MET A 188 -2.18 28.47 -3.21
CA MET A 188 -3.45 29.19 -3.03
C MET A 188 -4.66 28.26 -3.16
N LEU A 189 -4.69 27.40 -4.19
CA LEU A 189 -5.75 26.43 -4.37
C LEU A 189 -5.78 25.37 -3.26
N ASN A 190 -4.61 24.88 -2.81
CA ASN A 190 -4.55 23.90 -1.72
C ASN A 190 -5.07 24.47 -0.40
N GLU A 191 -4.71 25.70 -0.04
CA GLU A 191 -5.20 26.34 1.18
C GLU A 191 -6.69 26.68 1.09
N LEU A 192 -7.15 27.23 -0.04
CA LEU A 192 -8.55 27.59 -0.25
C LEU A 192 -9.47 26.36 -0.26
N PHE A 193 -9.13 25.33 -1.05
CA PHE A 193 -9.88 24.08 -1.04
C PHE A 193 -9.68 23.28 0.25
N GLY A 194 -8.55 23.45 0.95
CA GLY A 194 -8.35 22.92 2.31
C GLY A 194 -9.31 23.54 3.33
N LYS A 195 -9.61 24.84 3.20
CA LYS A 195 -10.66 25.49 4.01
C LYS A 195 -12.06 25.02 3.62
N PHE A 196 -12.34 24.80 2.34
CA PHE A 196 -13.62 24.25 1.89
C PHE A 196 -13.80 22.78 2.32
N ASP A 197 -12.73 21.97 2.36
CA ASP A 197 -12.72 20.61 2.93
C ASP A 197 -13.06 20.63 4.44
N GLN A 198 -12.63 21.68 5.16
CA GLN A 198 -13.01 21.89 6.57
C GLN A 198 -14.50 22.23 6.69
N ILE A 199 -14.98 23.26 5.97
CA ILE A 199 -16.39 23.71 6.00
C ILE A 199 -17.33 22.57 5.57
N ALA A 200 -16.94 21.77 4.59
CA ALA A 200 -17.69 20.60 4.15
C ALA A 200 -17.82 19.55 5.26
N LYS A 201 -16.72 19.25 5.97
CA LYS A 201 -16.74 18.32 7.10
C LYS A 201 -17.60 18.83 8.27
N GLU A 202 -17.51 20.13 8.59
CA GLU A 202 -18.28 20.78 9.66
C GLU A 202 -19.79 20.83 9.37
N ASN A 203 -20.17 20.79 8.10
CA ASN A 203 -21.56 20.75 7.63
C ASN A 203 -21.97 19.35 7.09
N GLU A 204 -21.25 18.28 7.44
CA GLU A 204 -21.57 16.87 7.05
C GLU A 204 -21.74 16.62 5.53
N CYS A 205 -21.13 17.47 4.69
CA CYS A 205 -21.20 17.38 3.24
C CYS A 205 -19.98 16.61 2.68
N MET A 206 -20.22 15.65 1.79
CA MET A 206 -19.14 14.91 1.15
C MET A 206 -18.66 15.65 -0.11
N ARG A 207 -17.38 16.05 -0.14
CA ARG A 207 -16.73 16.45 -1.40
C ARG A 207 -16.68 15.27 -2.36
N ILE A 208 -17.24 15.47 -3.55
CA ILE A 208 -17.14 14.51 -4.67
C ILE A 208 -15.88 14.84 -5.46
N LYS A 209 -15.79 16.05 -6.03
CA LYS A 209 -14.79 16.41 -7.04
C LYS A 209 -14.45 17.90 -7.04
N ILE A 210 -13.31 18.23 -7.62
CA ILE A 210 -12.96 19.59 -8.02
C ILE A 210 -12.90 19.62 -9.56
N LEU A 211 -13.59 20.59 -10.16
CA LEU A 211 -13.75 20.76 -11.60
C LEU A 211 -13.22 22.14 -11.99
N GLY A 212 -11.89 22.27 -12.07
CA GLY A 212 -11.24 23.56 -12.30
C GLY A 212 -11.34 24.46 -11.06
N ASP A 213 -12.01 25.60 -11.20
CA ASP A 213 -12.40 26.54 -10.14
C ASP A 213 -13.64 26.09 -9.35
N CYS A 214 -14.45 25.17 -9.90
CA CYS A 214 -15.70 24.76 -9.27
C CYS A 214 -15.50 23.62 -8.24
N TYR A 215 -16.01 23.83 -7.03
CA TYR A 215 -16.03 22.86 -5.94
C TYR A 215 -17.40 22.16 -5.87
N TYR A 216 -17.39 20.82 -5.92
CA TYR A 216 -18.59 20.00 -6.02
C TYR A 216 -18.76 19.03 -4.83
N CYS A 217 -19.88 19.12 -4.13
CA CYS A 217 -20.18 18.29 -2.97
C CYS A 217 -21.66 17.88 -2.84
N VAL A 218 -21.92 16.81 -2.10
CA VAL A 218 -23.25 16.26 -1.85
C VAL A 218 -23.45 15.94 -0.37
N SER A 219 -24.58 16.35 0.21
CA SER A 219 -25.03 15.92 1.54
C SER A 219 -26.05 14.78 1.42
N GLY A 220 -25.97 13.79 2.32
CA GLY A 220 -26.78 12.57 2.26
C GLY A 220 -26.09 11.38 1.57
N LEU A 221 -24.78 11.48 1.29
CA LEU A 221 -23.92 10.37 0.85
C LEU A 221 -22.81 10.10 1.89
N PRO A 222 -22.46 8.82 2.18
CA PRO A 222 -23.00 7.59 1.60
C PRO A 222 -24.18 7.03 2.42
N VAL A 223 -24.70 7.81 3.38
CA VAL A 223 -25.84 7.49 4.23
C VAL A 223 -26.80 8.67 4.11
N SER A 224 -28.09 8.41 3.85
CA SER A 224 -29.09 9.48 3.72
C SER A 224 -29.25 10.20 5.07
N LEU A 225 -29.31 11.53 5.03
CA LEU A 225 -29.36 12.40 6.21
C LEU A 225 -30.63 13.24 6.16
N PRO A 226 -31.55 13.18 7.14
CA PRO A 226 -32.80 13.95 7.13
C PRO A 226 -32.63 15.48 7.07
N ARG A 227 -31.42 16.00 7.34
CA ARG A 227 -31.09 17.44 7.32
C ARG A 227 -30.27 17.87 6.10
N HIS A 228 -30.15 17.01 5.08
CA HIS A 228 -29.29 17.21 3.90
C HIS A 228 -29.41 18.60 3.26
N ALA A 229 -30.64 19.10 3.03
CA ALA A 229 -30.85 20.43 2.44
C ALA A 229 -30.36 21.58 3.35
N LYS A 230 -30.60 21.49 4.66
CA LYS A 230 -30.15 22.50 5.62
C LYS A 230 -28.62 22.53 5.73
N ASN A 231 -27.99 21.35 5.72
CA ASN A 231 -26.54 21.19 5.74
C ASN A 231 -25.89 21.81 4.50
N CYS A 232 -26.36 21.50 3.29
CA CYS A 232 -25.86 22.11 2.05
C CYS A 232 -26.06 23.64 2.00
N VAL A 233 -27.24 24.15 2.36
CA VAL A 233 -27.48 25.61 2.33
C VAL A 233 -26.60 26.33 3.35
N LYS A 234 -26.44 25.79 4.56
CA LYS A 234 -25.50 26.34 5.55
C LYS A 234 -24.07 26.34 5.03
N MET A 235 -23.61 25.24 4.43
CA MET A 235 -22.29 25.16 3.81
C MET A 235 -22.08 26.23 2.73
N GLY A 236 -23.06 26.44 1.85
CA GLY A 236 -23.00 27.48 0.82
C GLY A 236 -22.87 28.89 1.40
N LEU A 237 -23.60 29.18 2.47
CA LEU A 237 -23.50 30.44 3.22
C LEU A 237 -22.13 30.59 3.90
N ASP A 238 -21.58 29.52 4.49
CA ASP A 238 -20.25 29.52 5.12
C ASP A 238 -19.12 29.71 4.09
N MET A 239 -19.26 29.16 2.88
CA MET A 239 -18.31 29.33 1.77
C MET A 239 -18.31 30.77 1.22
N CYS A 240 -19.49 31.37 1.01
CA CYS A 240 -19.60 32.77 0.60
C CYS A 240 -18.95 33.73 1.63
N GLU A 241 -19.15 33.47 2.92
CA GLU A 241 -18.55 34.27 4.00
C GLU A 241 -17.02 34.08 4.07
N ALA A 242 -16.52 32.86 3.89
CA ALA A 242 -15.08 32.61 3.81
C ALA A 242 -14.41 33.36 2.64
N ILE A 243 -15.01 33.35 1.44
CA ILE A 243 -14.50 34.10 0.28
C ILE A 243 -14.58 35.61 0.51
N LYS A 244 -15.64 36.10 1.17
CA LYS A 244 -15.78 37.51 1.55
C LYS A 244 -14.65 37.97 2.48
N GLN A 245 -14.32 37.19 3.50
CA GLN A 245 -13.20 37.47 4.41
C GLN A 245 -11.85 37.53 3.67
N VAL A 246 -11.63 36.63 2.71
CA VAL A 246 -10.43 36.67 1.84
C VAL A 246 -10.40 37.93 0.97
N ARG A 247 -11.53 38.30 0.34
CA ARG A 247 -11.63 39.55 -0.44
C ARG A 247 -11.29 40.77 0.41
N GLU A 248 -11.85 40.85 1.62
CA GLU A 248 -11.63 41.94 2.57
C GLU A 248 -10.17 42.03 3.04
N ALA A 249 -9.53 40.90 3.32
CA ALA A 249 -8.13 40.87 3.78
C ALA A 249 -7.09 41.08 2.66
N THR A 250 -7.39 40.67 1.42
CA THR A 250 -6.42 40.67 0.31
C THR A 250 -6.61 41.85 -0.65
N GLY A 251 -7.79 42.48 -0.64
CA GLY A 251 -8.17 43.54 -1.58
C GLY A 251 -8.32 43.05 -3.03
N VAL A 252 -8.59 41.75 -3.23
CA VAL A 252 -8.75 41.15 -4.56
C VAL A 252 -10.23 40.94 -4.86
N ASP A 253 -10.70 41.39 -6.03
CA ASP A 253 -12.09 41.23 -6.46
C ASP A 253 -12.39 39.78 -6.86
N ILE A 254 -12.66 38.95 -5.85
CA ILE A 254 -13.17 37.58 -5.98
C ILE A 254 -14.55 37.47 -5.32
N ASN A 255 -15.37 36.58 -5.85
CA ASN A 255 -16.66 36.25 -5.27
C ASN A 255 -17.01 34.78 -5.56
N MET A 256 -18.10 34.26 -4.97
CA MET A 256 -18.51 32.87 -5.17
C MET A 256 -19.97 32.78 -5.63
N ARG A 257 -20.25 31.95 -6.64
CA ARG A 257 -21.63 31.53 -6.96
C ARG A 257 -21.88 30.19 -6.28
N VAL A 258 -23.06 29.99 -5.72
CA VAL A 258 -23.44 28.71 -5.12
C VAL A 258 -24.83 28.30 -5.61
N GLY A 259 -24.91 27.17 -6.30
CA GLY A 259 -26.15 26.51 -6.69
C GLY A 259 -26.41 25.27 -5.84
N VAL A 260 -27.63 25.14 -5.31
CA VAL A 260 -28.07 23.98 -4.52
C VAL A 260 -29.37 23.41 -5.09
N HIS A 261 -29.40 22.09 -5.22
CA HIS A 261 -30.59 21.33 -5.60
C HIS A 261 -30.76 20.11 -4.70
N SER A 262 -31.99 19.58 -4.58
CA SER A 262 -32.31 18.43 -3.75
C SER A 262 -33.14 17.44 -4.54
N GLY A 263 -32.68 16.18 -4.58
CA GLY A 263 -33.21 15.15 -5.48
C GLY A 263 -32.58 13.78 -5.24
N ASN A 264 -32.56 12.95 -6.27
CA ASN A 264 -32.07 11.57 -6.25
C ASN A 264 -30.77 11.45 -7.05
N VAL A 265 -29.91 10.48 -6.70
CA VAL A 265 -28.64 10.27 -7.41
C VAL A 265 -28.23 8.80 -7.50
N LEU A 266 -27.56 8.47 -8.60
CA LEU A 266 -26.71 7.28 -8.72
C LEU A 266 -25.28 7.69 -8.38
N CYS A 267 -24.62 6.99 -7.44
CA CYS A 267 -23.23 7.27 -7.06
C CYS A 267 -22.37 6.00 -7.16
N GLY A 268 -21.10 6.14 -7.52
CA GLY A 268 -20.26 4.97 -7.79
C GLY A 268 -18.93 5.28 -8.46
N VAL A 269 -18.36 4.25 -9.09
CA VAL A 269 -17.10 4.33 -9.86
C VAL A 269 -17.33 3.69 -11.24
N ILE A 270 -16.77 4.31 -12.28
CA ILE A 270 -16.80 3.83 -13.67
C ILE A 270 -15.40 3.80 -14.29
N GLY A 271 -15.24 2.98 -15.32
CA GLY A 271 -14.00 2.84 -16.10
C GLY A 271 -12.94 1.93 -15.47
N LEU A 272 -11.87 1.69 -16.22
CA LEU A 272 -10.80 0.76 -15.85
C LEU A 272 -9.59 1.46 -15.22
N ARG A 273 -9.38 2.74 -15.54
CA ARG A 273 -8.25 3.56 -15.07
C ARG A 273 -8.71 4.87 -14.44
N LYS A 274 -7.91 5.43 -13.52
CA LYS A 274 -8.18 6.70 -12.80
C LYS A 274 -9.52 6.67 -12.07
N TRP A 275 -9.73 5.64 -11.25
CA TRP A 275 -10.97 5.47 -10.48
C TRP A 275 -11.25 6.66 -9.58
N GLN A 276 -12.41 7.28 -9.79
CA GLN A 276 -12.92 8.39 -9.01
C GLN A 276 -14.35 8.06 -8.59
N PHE A 277 -14.70 8.37 -7.35
CA PHE A 277 -16.08 8.31 -6.90
C PHE A 277 -16.84 9.52 -7.45
N ASP A 278 -17.86 9.28 -8.26
CA ASP A 278 -18.64 10.31 -8.96
C ASP A 278 -20.14 10.04 -8.85
N VAL A 279 -20.95 11.00 -9.31
CA VAL A 279 -22.40 11.04 -9.08
C VAL A 279 -23.14 11.47 -10.36
N TRP A 280 -24.18 10.72 -10.74
CA TRP A 280 -24.98 10.91 -11.96
C TRP A 280 -26.47 11.00 -11.64
N SER A 281 -27.14 12.00 -12.21
CA SER A 281 -28.61 12.13 -12.35
C SER A 281 -28.92 13.40 -13.17
N HIS A 282 -30.16 13.51 -13.66
CA HIS A 282 -30.74 14.80 -14.07
C HIS A 282 -30.63 15.87 -12.98
N ASP A 283 -30.81 15.49 -11.72
CA ASP A 283 -30.77 16.39 -10.56
C ASP A 283 -29.36 16.98 -10.35
N VAL A 284 -28.30 16.23 -10.69
CA VAL A 284 -26.92 16.75 -10.70
C VAL A 284 -26.72 17.78 -11.82
N THR A 285 -27.30 17.52 -13.00
CA THR A 285 -27.22 18.44 -14.14
C THR A 285 -27.97 19.74 -13.83
N LEU A 286 -29.14 19.65 -13.20
CA LEU A 286 -29.91 20.79 -12.72
C LEU A 286 -29.14 21.61 -11.67
N ALA A 287 -28.47 20.96 -10.72
CA ALA A 287 -27.65 21.65 -9.72
C ALA A 287 -26.51 22.49 -10.36
N ASN A 288 -25.91 22.00 -11.45
CA ASN A 288 -24.89 22.72 -12.21
C ASN A 288 -25.46 23.97 -12.91
N HIS A 289 -26.62 23.86 -13.57
CA HIS A 289 -27.31 25.03 -14.15
C HIS A 289 -27.78 26.04 -13.09
N MET A 290 -28.12 25.57 -11.87
CA MET A 290 -28.45 26.43 -10.74
C MET A 290 -27.26 27.25 -10.22
N GLU A 291 -26.03 26.73 -10.28
CA GLU A 291 -24.82 27.53 -10.03
C GLU A 291 -24.66 28.58 -11.12
N SER A 292 -24.68 28.17 -12.39
CA SER A 292 -24.34 29.04 -13.51
C SER A 292 -25.33 30.20 -13.68
N GLY A 293 -26.62 29.94 -13.42
CA GLY A 293 -27.68 30.94 -13.31
C GLY A 293 -27.76 31.67 -11.95
N GLY A 294 -26.86 31.38 -11.01
CA GLY A 294 -26.78 31.98 -9.67
C GLY A 294 -26.17 33.37 -9.64
N LEU A 295 -26.40 34.10 -8.54
CA LEU A 295 -25.83 35.43 -8.31
C LEU A 295 -24.58 35.36 -7.41
N PRO A 296 -23.50 36.10 -7.70
CA PRO A 296 -22.30 36.11 -6.87
C PRO A 296 -22.58 36.57 -5.43
N GLY A 297 -22.07 35.83 -4.45
CA GLY A 297 -22.24 36.07 -3.01
C GLY A 297 -23.56 35.54 -2.43
N ARG A 298 -24.39 34.85 -3.23
CA ARG A 298 -25.73 34.37 -2.82
C ARG A 298 -25.87 32.87 -3.10
N VAL A 299 -26.65 32.19 -2.25
CA VAL A 299 -26.99 30.77 -2.43
C VAL A 299 -28.31 30.66 -3.19
N HIS A 300 -28.26 30.06 -4.38
CA HIS A 300 -29.37 29.89 -5.31
C HIS A 300 -29.93 28.47 -5.19
N ILE A 301 -31.24 28.33 -4.94
CA ILE A 301 -31.90 27.06 -4.61
C ILE A 301 -33.14 26.81 -5.47
N THR A 302 -33.50 25.54 -5.69
CA THR A 302 -34.76 25.19 -6.38
C THR A 302 -35.94 25.07 -5.41
N GLU A 303 -37.16 25.06 -5.94
CA GLU A 303 -38.38 24.74 -5.17
C GLU A 303 -38.28 23.39 -4.44
N ALA A 304 -37.63 22.38 -5.03
CA ALA A 304 -37.40 21.09 -4.40
C ALA A 304 -36.55 21.21 -3.13
N THR A 305 -35.46 21.99 -3.17
CA THR A 305 -34.66 22.29 -1.97
C THR A 305 -35.46 23.09 -0.95
N LEU A 306 -36.23 24.09 -1.38
CA LEU A 306 -37.07 24.90 -0.47
C LEU A 306 -38.07 24.05 0.33
N LYS A 307 -38.67 23.03 -0.29
CA LYS A 307 -39.55 22.06 0.40
C LYS A 307 -38.79 21.29 1.48
N HIS A 308 -37.59 20.80 1.19
CA HIS A 308 -36.74 20.08 2.16
C HIS A 308 -36.17 20.99 3.28
N LEU A 309 -36.10 22.31 3.07
CA LEU A 309 -35.66 23.25 4.11
C LEU A 309 -36.70 23.49 5.21
N ASN A 310 -37.97 23.10 5.03
CA ASN A 310 -39.04 23.25 6.04
C ASN A 310 -39.11 24.64 6.69
N LYS A 311 -38.98 25.71 5.87
CA LYS A 311 -38.94 27.13 6.31
C LYS A 311 -37.80 27.48 7.28
N ALA A 312 -36.68 26.74 7.28
CA ALA A 312 -35.52 27.03 8.13
C ALA A 312 -34.74 28.32 7.75
N TYR A 313 -35.00 28.89 6.57
CA TYR A 313 -34.40 30.13 6.08
C TYR A 313 -35.46 30.95 5.33
N GLU A 314 -35.31 32.28 5.36
CA GLU A 314 -36.06 33.19 4.50
C GLU A 314 -35.46 33.21 3.09
N VAL A 315 -36.32 33.38 2.08
CA VAL A 315 -35.94 33.32 0.67
C VAL A 315 -36.67 34.37 -0.15
N GLU A 316 -36.00 34.87 -1.19
CA GLU A 316 -36.55 35.77 -2.20
C GLU A 316 -36.63 35.05 -3.57
N GLU A 317 -37.35 35.63 -4.53
CA GLU A 317 -37.44 35.05 -5.88
C GLU A 317 -36.11 35.17 -6.64
N GLY A 318 -35.59 34.03 -7.11
CA GLY A 318 -34.29 33.98 -7.76
C GLY A 318 -34.28 34.44 -9.22
N ASN A 319 -35.42 34.37 -9.92
CA ASN A 319 -35.55 34.69 -11.35
C ASN A 319 -34.49 34.03 -12.25
N GLY A 320 -34.13 32.76 -11.96
CA GLY A 320 -33.09 32.01 -12.68
C GLY A 320 -33.40 31.79 -14.17
N HIS A 321 -34.69 31.69 -14.52
CA HIS A 321 -35.18 31.54 -15.90
C HIS A 321 -34.78 32.71 -16.85
N LEU A 322 -34.41 33.88 -16.32
CA LEU A 322 -33.92 35.00 -17.13
C LEU A 322 -32.42 34.91 -17.44
N ARG A 323 -31.68 34.02 -16.75
CA ARG A 323 -30.21 33.98 -16.78
C ARG A 323 -29.64 32.67 -17.34
N ASP A 324 -30.42 31.59 -17.34
CA ASP A 324 -30.05 30.29 -17.89
C ASP A 324 -31.23 29.71 -18.70
N SER A 325 -30.95 29.22 -19.91
CA SER A 325 -31.96 28.74 -20.85
C SER A 325 -32.58 27.40 -20.42
N TYR A 326 -31.79 26.51 -19.81
CA TYR A 326 -32.24 25.19 -19.35
C TYR A 326 -33.24 25.33 -18.20
N LEU A 327 -33.01 26.28 -17.28
CA LEU A 327 -33.97 26.62 -16.23
C LEU A 327 -35.29 27.18 -16.77
N ASN A 328 -35.24 27.90 -17.91
CA ASN A 328 -36.42 28.47 -18.57
C ASN A 328 -37.22 27.40 -19.35
N GLU A 329 -36.54 26.54 -20.11
CA GLU A 329 -37.13 25.43 -20.88
C GLU A 329 -37.91 24.48 -19.96
N LEU A 330 -37.31 24.11 -18.82
CA LEU A 330 -37.93 23.26 -17.80
C LEU A 330 -38.89 24.01 -16.85
N LYS A 331 -39.04 25.35 -17.01
CA LYS A 331 -39.91 26.23 -16.21
C LYS A 331 -39.73 26.08 -14.69
N ILE A 332 -38.49 25.93 -14.24
CA ILE A 332 -38.16 25.63 -12.85
C ILE A 332 -38.27 26.89 -11.99
N LYS A 333 -38.98 26.78 -10.86
CA LYS A 333 -39.04 27.85 -9.85
C LYS A 333 -37.78 27.85 -8.98
N THR A 334 -37.18 29.03 -8.88
CA THR A 334 -35.86 29.26 -8.26
C THR A 334 -35.94 30.36 -7.21
N TYR A 335 -35.19 30.20 -6.12
CA TYR A 335 -35.17 31.13 -4.99
C TYR A 335 -33.73 31.47 -4.59
N LEU A 336 -33.50 32.63 -3.98
CA LEU A 336 -32.22 32.99 -3.37
C LEU A 336 -32.38 33.03 -1.85
N VAL A 337 -31.44 32.44 -1.13
CA VAL A 337 -31.47 32.41 0.35
C VAL A 337 -31.01 33.77 0.89
N ILE A 338 -31.74 34.26 1.89
CA ILE A 338 -31.35 35.44 2.68
C ILE A 338 -30.48 34.94 3.83
N ASP A 339 -29.26 35.47 3.95
CA ASP A 339 -28.35 35.07 5.02
C ASP A 339 -28.77 35.75 6.35
N PRO A 340 -29.13 34.99 7.40
CA PRO A 340 -29.58 35.55 8.68
C PRO A 340 -28.47 36.30 9.44
N ARG A 341 -27.21 36.23 8.99
CA ARG A 341 -26.07 36.91 9.61
C ARG A 341 -25.86 38.34 9.11
N VAL A 342 -26.68 38.82 8.17
CA VAL A 342 -26.57 40.18 7.61
C VAL A 342 -27.21 41.20 8.54
N SER A 343 -26.58 41.41 9.70
CA SER A 343 -26.85 42.54 10.59
C SER A 343 -25.55 43.31 10.87
N ASN A 344 -25.43 44.47 10.24
CA ASN A 344 -24.50 45.58 10.50
C ASN A 344 -23.09 45.23 11.04
N PHE A 345 -22.16 44.89 10.14
CA PHE A 345 -20.74 45.10 10.37
C PHE A 345 -20.14 46.00 9.29
N SER A 346 -19.78 47.22 9.67
CA SER A 346 -18.93 48.12 8.89
C SER A 346 -17.47 47.81 9.20
N ALA A 347 -16.78 47.11 8.29
CA ALA A 347 -15.36 46.83 8.44
C ALA A 347 -14.52 48.10 8.20
N SER A 348 -13.69 48.46 9.18
CA SER A 348 -12.69 49.52 9.05
C SER A 348 -11.46 49.00 8.30
N PHE A 349 -11.03 49.73 7.26
CA PHE A 349 -9.83 49.40 6.51
C PHE A 349 -8.54 49.66 7.32
N LEU A 350 -7.71 48.63 7.49
CA LEU A 350 -6.30 48.77 7.84
C LEU A 350 -5.46 48.58 6.58
N ASN A 351 -5.13 49.70 5.94
CA ASN A 351 -4.52 49.71 4.61
C ASN A 351 -2.99 49.89 4.71
N ASP A 352 -2.27 48.80 5.04
CA ASP A 352 -0.80 48.81 5.05
C ASP A 352 -0.24 47.55 4.36
N GLY A 353 0.32 47.74 3.16
CA GLY A 353 0.76 46.63 2.29
C GLY A 353 0.81 46.91 0.77
N LEU A 354 0.74 48.17 0.34
CA LEU A 354 0.48 48.58 -1.05
C LEU A 354 1.59 48.29 -2.11
N LYS A 355 2.53 47.37 -1.85
CA LYS A 355 3.67 47.05 -2.75
C LYS A 355 3.74 45.60 -3.25
N MET A 356 2.80 44.72 -2.88
CA MET A 356 2.81 43.31 -3.29
C MET A 356 1.70 42.97 -4.29
N ARG A 357 2.02 42.08 -5.26
CA ARG A 357 1.07 41.54 -6.26
C ARG A 357 -0.11 40.85 -5.56
N ALA A 358 -1.29 40.89 -6.18
CA ALA A 358 -2.52 40.31 -5.66
C ALA A 358 -2.36 38.82 -5.26
N SER A 359 -1.71 38.01 -6.11
CA SER A 359 -1.42 36.60 -5.83
C SER A 359 -0.62 36.41 -4.54
N VAL A 360 0.43 37.19 -4.32
CA VAL A 360 1.31 37.09 -3.14
C VAL A 360 0.58 37.47 -1.85
N ARG A 361 -0.30 38.48 -1.88
CA ARG A 361 -1.15 38.83 -0.72
C ARG A 361 -2.15 37.72 -0.41
N MET A 362 -2.78 37.16 -1.45
CA MET A 362 -3.69 36.03 -1.37
C MET A 362 -3.01 34.80 -0.75
N THR A 363 -1.87 34.36 -1.30
CA THR A 363 -1.13 33.18 -0.81
C THR A 363 -0.72 33.34 0.65
N ARG A 364 -0.13 34.48 1.04
CA ARG A 364 0.30 34.72 2.44
C ARG A 364 -0.87 34.76 3.43
N TYR A 365 -2.02 35.33 3.04
CA TYR A 365 -3.21 35.32 3.90
C TYR A 365 -3.80 33.91 4.04
N LEU A 366 -3.87 33.15 2.94
CA LEU A 366 -4.34 31.78 2.97
C LEU A 366 -3.42 30.85 3.78
N GLU A 367 -2.10 31.03 3.70
CA GLU A 367 -1.13 30.31 4.55
C GLU A 367 -1.40 30.51 6.05
N SER A 368 -2.00 31.62 6.48
CA SER A 368 -2.36 31.84 7.89
C SER A 368 -3.58 31.04 8.35
N TRP A 369 -4.35 30.43 7.42
CA TRP A 369 -5.42 29.49 7.76
C TRP A 369 -4.88 28.12 8.18
N GLY A 370 -3.62 27.80 7.83
CA GLY A 370 -2.95 26.57 8.22
C GLY A 370 -3.68 25.32 7.75
N ALA A 371 -4.03 25.25 6.46
CA ALA A 371 -4.71 24.07 5.94
C ALA A 371 -3.82 22.83 6.10
N VAL A 372 -4.47 21.68 6.35
CA VAL A 372 -3.75 20.41 6.46
C VAL A 372 -3.10 20.11 5.11
N LYS A 373 -1.78 19.90 5.07
CA LYS A 373 -1.11 19.49 3.83
C LYS A 373 -1.51 18.06 3.43
N PRO A 374 -1.52 17.71 2.13
CA PRO A 374 -1.67 16.33 1.68
C PRO A 374 -0.74 15.40 2.47
N PHE A 375 -1.30 14.34 3.03
CA PHE A 375 -0.56 13.28 3.74
C PHE A 375 0.16 13.67 5.04
N ALA A 376 -0.08 14.86 5.60
CA ALA A 376 0.58 15.30 6.86
C ALA A 376 0.43 14.31 8.03
N HIS A 377 -0.65 13.50 8.05
CA HIS A 377 -0.90 12.48 9.08
C HIS A 377 -0.03 11.22 8.98
N LEU A 378 0.84 11.09 7.97
CA LEU A 378 1.71 9.90 7.79
C LEU A 378 3.00 9.96 8.62
N GLN A 379 3.32 11.09 9.26
CA GLN A 379 4.58 11.32 9.97
C GLN A 379 4.45 11.21 11.49
N SER A 380 4.58 9.99 12.01
CA SER A 380 4.99 9.77 13.40
C SER A 380 5.85 8.50 13.47
N ARG A 381 7.18 8.65 13.38
CA ARG A 381 8.11 7.56 13.64
C ARG A 381 9.45 8.09 14.15
N ASP A 382 9.72 7.81 15.42
CA ASP A 382 11.04 7.95 16.01
C ASP A 382 12.03 7.01 15.31
N GLY A 383 13.24 7.53 15.05
CA GLY A 383 14.28 6.80 14.34
C GLY A 383 15.01 5.80 15.23
N PHE A 384 15.41 4.66 14.66
CA PHE A 384 16.43 3.78 15.22
C PHE A 384 17.49 3.51 14.17
N SER A 385 18.74 3.85 14.49
CA SER A 385 19.89 3.69 13.61
C SER A 385 20.34 2.22 13.56
N THR A 386 20.64 1.74 12.36
CA THR A 386 21.36 0.48 12.13
C THR A 386 22.85 0.73 12.09
N ASP A 387 23.66 -0.15 12.70
CA ASP A 387 25.10 -0.17 12.48
C ASP A 387 25.67 -1.58 12.27
N ALA A 388 26.80 -1.64 11.56
CA ALA A 388 27.15 -2.79 10.73
C ALA A 388 28.29 -3.69 11.24
N ILE A 389 28.46 -4.82 10.55
CA ILE A 389 29.46 -5.86 10.80
C ILE A 389 30.78 -5.53 10.08
N VAL A 390 31.93 -5.80 10.70
CA VAL A 390 33.23 -5.92 10.01
C VAL A 390 33.93 -7.24 10.37
N ASN A 391 34.60 -7.83 9.37
CA ASN A 391 35.22 -9.17 9.40
C ASN A 391 36.72 -9.15 9.76
N GLY A 392 37.25 -10.30 10.22
CA GLY A 392 38.69 -10.57 10.31
C GLY A 392 39.05 -12.08 10.33
N LYS A 393 39.91 -12.50 9.40
CA LYS A 393 40.64 -13.79 9.23
C LYS A 393 42.03 -13.43 8.64
N PRO A 394 43.10 -14.28 8.52
CA PRO A 394 43.09 -15.76 8.32
C PRO A 394 44.34 -16.62 8.79
N ARG A 395 44.27 -17.96 8.58
CA ARG A 395 45.37 -18.99 8.40
C ARG A 395 46.38 -19.22 9.58
N HIS A 396 47.13 -20.32 9.78
CA HIS A 396 47.65 -21.49 9.01
C HIS A 396 47.56 -22.84 9.83
N MET A 397 48.33 -23.94 9.61
CA MET A 397 48.17 -24.98 8.55
C MET A 397 49.03 -26.29 8.79
N VAL A 398 48.43 -27.52 8.76
CA VAL A 398 49.04 -28.91 8.64
C VAL A 398 50.03 -29.41 9.77
N ARG A 399 50.48 -30.69 9.99
CA ARG A 399 50.34 -32.07 9.36
C ARG A 399 50.73 -33.29 10.29
N TYR A 400 49.91 -34.36 10.32
CA TYR A 400 50.18 -35.84 10.39
C TYR A 400 50.83 -36.67 11.56
N ARG A 401 50.46 -37.98 11.53
CA ARG A 401 50.98 -39.23 12.19
C ARG A 401 50.70 -39.40 13.72
N GLY A 402 50.39 -40.59 14.26
CA GLY A 402 50.03 -41.89 13.65
C GLY A 402 50.05 -43.08 14.64
N MET A 403 48.96 -43.85 14.73
CA MET A 403 48.81 -45.30 15.05
C MET A 403 49.69 -45.99 16.15
N PHE A 404 49.08 -46.57 17.20
CA PHE A 404 49.06 -48.05 17.44
C PHE A 404 48.10 -48.48 18.58
N LEU A 405 47.91 -49.80 18.74
CA LEU A 405 46.84 -50.49 19.48
C LEU A 405 47.40 -51.51 20.51
N GLY A 406 46.64 -51.85 21.56
CA GLY A 406 46.88 -52.99 22.50
C GLY A 406 46.55 -52.63 23.97
N ALA A 407 45.45 -53.10 24.56
CA ALA A 407 45.28 -54.41 25.25
C ALA A 407 46.06 -54.47 26.59
N PHE A 408 45.51 -54.78 27.79
CA PHE A 408 44.22 -55.31 28.28
C PHE A 408 44.08 -54.89 29.79
N SER A 409 43.04 -55.13 30.63
CA SER A 409 41.71 -55.78 30.57
C SER A 409 40.78 -55.31 31.73
N ALA A 410 39.57 -55.87 31.81
CA ALA A 410 38.84 -56.24 33.04
C ALA A 410 38.46 -55.19 34.13
N LEU A 411 37.99 -53.99 33.76
CA LEU A 411 36.79 -53.36 34.37
C LEU A 411 36.21 -52.18 33.56
N GLN A 412 36.43 -52.16 32.23
CA GLN A 412 36.26 -50.97 31.38
C GLN A 412 34.82 -50.71 30.85
N TYR A 413 33.85 -51.59 31.15
CA TYR A 413 32.65 -51.71 30.32
C TYR A 413 31.55 -50.64 30.52
N SER A 414 31.52 -49.90 31.64
CA SER A 414 30.53 -48.82 31.84
C SER A 414 30.90 -47.52 31.12
N VAL A 415 32.20 -47.21 31.04
CA VAL A 415 32.71 -45.97 30.43
C VAL A 415 32.50 -45.97 28.92
N TYR A 416 32.69 -47.11 28.24
CA TYR A 416 32.40 -47.22 26.81
C TYR A 416 30.91 -47.02 26.47
N CYS A 417 29.97 -47.50 27.32
CA CYS A 417 28.53 -47.21 27.15
C CYS A 417 28.24 -45.71 27.20
N CYS A 418 28.80 -45.01 28.19
CA CYS A 418 28.60 -43.56 28.33
C CYS A 418 29.22 -42.78 27.17
N ILE A 419 30.37 -43.20 26.63
CA ILE A 419 30.99 -42.57 25.47
C ILE A 419 30.15 -42.81 24.20
N LEU A 420 29.65 -44.03 23.98
CA LEU A 420 28.77 -44.37 22.86
C LEU A 420 27.44 -43.60 22.90
N SER A 421 26.81 -43.46 24.07
CA SER A 421 25.56 -42.70 24.20
C SER A 421 25.77 -41.20 24.02
N LEU A 422 26.87 -40.63 24.54
CA LEU A 422 27.24 -39.23 24.33
C LEU A 422 27.52 -38.92 22.84
N ILE A 423 28.22 -39.80 22.12
CA ILE A 423 28.48 -39.65 20.69
C ILE A 423 27.18 -39.75 19.88
N ALA A 424 26.32 -40.74 20.18
CA ALA A 424 25.03 -40.90 19.50
C ALA A 424 24.12 -39.68 19.65
N CYS A 425 24.08 -39.06 20.84
CA CYS A 425 23.28 -37.87 21.09
C CYS A 425 23.91 -36.58 20.53
N GLY A 426 25.24 -36.47 20.48
CA GLY A 426 25.94 -35.30 19.97
C GLY A 426 25.97 -35.18 18.44
N VAL A 427 26.06 -36.30 17.71
CA VAL A 427 26.25 -36.29 16.24
C VAL A 427 24.91 -36.14 15.48
N PHE A 428 23.82 -36.74 15.96
CA PHE A 428 22.58 -36.85 15.20
C PHE A 428 21.51 -35.79 15.52
N LEU A 429 21.91 -34.54 15.82
CA LEU A 429 21.00 -33.49 16.32
C LEU A 429 19.69 -33.33 15.54
N ARG A 430 19.70 -33.50 14.21
CA ARG A 430 18.54 -33.34 13.31
C ARG A 430 17.68 -34.60 13.07
N VAL A 431 18.06 -35.76 13.60
CA VAL A 431 17.28 -37.01 13.45
C VAL A 431 16.15 -37.04 14.49
N SER A 432 15.02 -37.68 14.19
CA SER A 432 13.91 -37.82 15.14
C SER A 432 14.30 -38.61 16.39
N PHE A 433 13.67 -38.27 17.52
CA PHE A 433 13.82 -38.89 18.82
C PHE A 433 13.57 -40.40 18.77
N GLU A 434 12.50 -40.84 18.11
CA GLU A 434 12.16 -42.27 17.98
C GLU A 434 13.30 -43.09 17.37
N LEU A 435 13.90 -42.60 16.27
CA LEU A 435 15.03 -43.28 15.62
C LEU A 435 16.29 -43.25 16.47
N LYS A 436 16.54 -42.17 17.23
CA LYS A 436 17.64 -42.10 18.20
C LYS A 436 17.44 -43.12 19.33
N VAL A 437 16.26 -43.19 19.93
CA VAL A 437 15.95 -44.12 21.03
C VAL A 437 15.99 -45.57 20.54
N LEU A 438 15.47 -45.85 19.35
CA LEU A 438 15.58 -47.18 18.73
C LEU A 438 17.05 -47.57 18.51
N PHE A 439 17.88 -46.67 17.98
CA PHE A 439 19.30 -46.93 17.77
C PHE A 439 20.07 -47.12 19.09
N LEU A 440 19.83 -46.28 20.09
CA LEU A 440 20.45 -46.40 21.42
C LEU A 440 20.00 -47.69 22.14
N THR A 441 18.73 -48.08 22.05
CA THR A 441 18.24 -49.33 22.67
C THR A 441 18.76 -50.56 21.94
N LEU A 442 18.84 -50.56 20.60
CA LEU A 442 19.45 -51.64 19.82
C LEU A 442 20.96 -51.79 20.12
N ALA A 443 21.70 -50.69 20.16
CA ALA A 443 23.12 -50.71 20.50
C ALA A 443 23.37 -51.18 21.94
N SER A 444 22.56 -50.70 22.89
CA SER A 444 22.62 -51.09 24.30
C SER A 444 22.30 -52.58 24.50
N THR A 445 21.20 -53.07 23.93
CA THR A 445 20.81 -54.50 24.01
C THR A 445 21.84 -55.42 23.35
N THR A 446 22.33 -55.07 22.16
CA THR A 446 23.45 -55.79 21.51
C THR A 446 24.67 -55.87 22.41
N TYR A 447 25.03 -54.78 23.08
CA TYR A 447 26.16 -54.71 24.00
C TYR A 447 25.95 -55.55 25.28
N TYR A 448 24.74 -55.52 25.86
CA TYR A 448 24.38 -56.38 27.00
C TYR A 448 24.44 -57.87 26.63
N ILE A 449 24.00 -58.25 25.42
CA ILE A 449 24.11 -59.61 24.90
C ILE A 449 25.58 -60.04 24.75
N ILE A 450 26.45 -59.14 24.26
CA ILE A 450 27.90 -59.38 24.16
C ILE A 450 28.51 -59.60 25.56
N ILE A 451 28.18 -58.76 26.55
CA ILE A 451 28.65 -58.94 27.94
C ILE A 451 28.20 -60.29 28.51
N PHE A 452 26.92 -60.65 28.35
CA PHE A 452 26.35 -61.89 28.86
C PHE A 452 26.94 -63.14 28.18
N SER A 453 27.31 -63.04 26.90
CA SER A 453 27.98 -64.13 26.18
C SER A 453 29.46 -64.28 26.56
N SER A 454 30.17 -63.17 26.81
CA SER A 454 31.61 -63.15 27.07
C SER A 454 32.02 -63.42 28.53
N SER A 455 31.09 -63.35 29.49
CA SER A 455 31.40 -63.28 30.92
C SER A 455 30.71 -64.35 31.79
N LYS A 456 30.28 -65.47 31.18
CA LYS A 456 29.46 -66.51 31.85
C LYS A 456 30.11 -67.06 33.13
N ASP A 457 31.42 -67.30 33.12
CA ASP A 457 32.12 -67.91 34.26
C ASP A 457 32.33 -66.91 35.42
N TYR A 458 32.56 -65.62 35.12
CA TYR A 458 32.69 -64.58 36.13
C TYR A 458 31.37 -64.26 36.84
N PHE A 459 30.24 -64.29 36.12
CA PHE A 459 28.93 -64.06 36.73
C PHE A 459 28.52 -65.19 37.68
N LYS A 460 28.97 -66.42 37.41
CA LYS A 460 28.77 -67.58 38.28
C LYS A 460 29.53 -67.41 39.60
N ALA A 461 30.82 -67.08 39.53
CA ALA A 461 31.64 -66.82 40.72
C ALA A 461 31.12 -65.64 41.57
N TYR A 462 30.56 -64.60 40.94
CA TYR A 462 29.93 -63.48 41.67
C TYR A 462 28.61 -63.89 42.35
N GLY A 463 27.82 -64.77 41.73
CA GLY A 463 26.63 -65.37 42.34
C GLY A 463 26.95 -66.24 43.56
N ASP A 464 28.00 -67.06 43.47
CA ASP A 464 28.48 -67.89 44.57
C ASP A 464 29.01 -67.03 45.74
N PHE A 465 29.71 -65.93 45.44
CA PHE A 465 30.15 -64.95 46.44
C PHE A 465 28.97 -64.23 47.13
N LEU A 466 27.93 -63.85 46.38
CA LEU A 466 26.71 -63.27 46.96
C LEU A 466 26.00 -64.26 47.88
N HIS A 467 25.87 -65.52 47.48
CA HIS A 467 25.27 -66.57 48.31
C HIS A 467 26.06 -66.83 49.61
N ALA A 468 27.39 -66.76 49.57
CA ALA A 468 28.22 -66.85 50.77
C ALA A 468 28.02 -65.65 51.73
N GLN A 469 27.89 -64.44 51.18
CA GLN A 469 27.77 -63.23 51.99
C GLN A 469 26.36 -63.05 52.61
N ILE A 470 25.30 -63.49 51.92
CA ILE A 470 23.92 -63.47 52.42
C ILE A 470 23.75 -64.32 53.71
N ASN A 471 24.53 -65.39 53.88
CA ASN A 471 24.43 -66.29 55.04
C ASN A 471 25.16 -65.78 56.31
N SER A 472 25.82 -64.62 56.29
CA SER A 472 26.64 -64.14 57.43
C SER A 472 26.31 -62.74 57.96
N SER A 473 25.35 -62.02 57.38
CA SER A 473 24.88 -60.75 57.96
C SER A 473 23.41 -60.47 57.63
N CYS A 474 22.55 -60.51 58.65
CA CYS A 474 21.19 -59.97 58.55
C CYS A 474 21.22 -58.44 58.51
N ASN A 475 20.29 -57.85 57.75
CA ASN A 475 19.99 -56.41 57.67
C ASN A 475 21.08 -55.49 57.08
N ASP A 476 21.19 -55.43 55.75
CA ASP A 476 20.89 -54.18 55.00
C ASP A 476 20.69 -54.49 53.50
N SER A 477 19.44 -54.54 53.02
CA SER A 477 19.11 -54.81 51.62
C SER A 477 19.18 -53.54 50.75
N ARG A 478 20.35 -52.90 50.77
CA ARG A 478 20.60 -51.69 49.98
C ARG A 478 20.84 -52.05 48.51
N TRP A 479 19.75 -52.11 47.75
CA TRP A 479 19.79 -52.14 46.29
C TRP A 479 20.47 -50.86 45.79
N ASP A 480 21.76 -50.90 45.49
CA ASP A 480 22.46 -49.79 44.83
C ASP A 480 21.82 -49.56 43.45
N PRO A 481 21.11 -48.44 43.22
CA PRO A 481 20.38 -48.23 41.98
C PRO A 481 21.37 -47.95 40.86
N ASN A 482 21.42 -48.86 39.90
CA ASN A 482 22.41 -48.87 38.82
C ASN A 482 22.41 -47.50 38.07
N PRO A 483 23.48 -46.68 38.15
CA PRO A 483 23.43 -45.26 37.80
C PRO A 483 23.23 -44.98 36.29
N LEU A 484 23.29 -46.01 35.45
CA LEU A 484 22.96 -45.90 34.03
C LEU A 484 21.48 -45.58 33.75
N LEU A 485 20.54 -46.02 34.62
CA LEU A 485 19.11 -45.78 34.42
C LEU A 485 18.72 -44.29 34.45
N PRO A 486 19.05 -43.52 35.52
CA PRO A 486 18.76 -42.07 35.54
C PRO A 486 19.54 -41.29 34.47
N ALA A 487 20.77 -41.69 34.15
CA ALA A 487 21.55 -41.07 33.06
C ALA A 487 20.86 -41.24 31.69
N SER A 488 20.39 -42.46 31.38
CA SER A 488 19.63 -42.74 30.16
C SER A 488 18.34 -41.91 30.06
N PHE A 489 17.58 -41.82 31.16
CA PHE A 489 16.35 -41.01 31.21
C PHE A 489 16.62 -39.52 30.91
N ILE A 490 17.67 -38.94 31.50
CA ILE A 490 18.01 -37.53 31.31
C ILE A 490 18.52 -37.26 29.89
N VAL A 491 19.29 -38.18 29.31
CA VAL A 491 19.71 -38.12 27.90
C VAL A 491 18.51 -38.20 26.94
N CYS A 492 17.50 -39.05 27.22
CA CYS A 492 16.24 -39.06 26.48
C CYS A 492 15.49 -37.72 26.61
N ARG A 493 15.34 -37.18 27.83
CA ARG A 493 14.70 -35.87 28.06
C ARG A 493 15.40 -34.74 27.31
N PHE A 494 16.73 -34.78 27.22
CA PHE A 494 17.52 -33.83 26.44
C PHE A 494 17.32 -33.96 24.93
N ALA A 495 17.34 -35.19 24.40
CA ALA A 495 17.08 -35.45 22.99
C ALA A 495 15.68 -34.97 22.56
N PHE A 496 14.68 -35.18 23.43
CA PHE A 496 13.31 -34.69 23.25
C PHE A 496 13.24 -33.15 23.27
N GLN A 497 13.90 -32.49 24.22
CA GLN A 497 13.94 -31.03 24.31
C GLN A 497 14.58 -30.39 23.07
N ASN A 498 15.70 -30.94 22.58
CA ASN A 498 16.35 -30.45 21.36
C ASN A 498 15.43 -30.57 20.14
N GLU A 499 14.73 -31.71 19.96
CA GLU A 499 13.78 -31.85 18.85
C GLU A 499 12.59 -30.88 18.97
N TYR A 500 12.05 -30.69 20.18
CA TYR A 500 10.96 -29.75 20.42
C TYR A 500 11.35 -28.32 20.00
N CYS A 501 12.54 -27.85 20.38
CA CYS A 501 13.05 -26.55 19.96
C CYS A 501 13.22 -26.45 18.44
N PHE A 502 13.75 -27.48 17.76
CA PHE A 502 13.87 -27.48 16.30
C PHE A 502 12.51 -27.49 15.58
N ARG A 503 11.52 -28.23 16.08
CA ARG A 503 10.15 -28.21 15.53
C ARG A 503 9.48 -26.85 15.71
N GLN A 504 9.68 -26.19 16.86
CA GLN A 504 9.19 -24.82 17.08
C GLN A 504 9.87 -23.80 16.15
N ASP A 505 11.19 -23.86 15.97
CA ASP A 505 11.92 -23.01 15.02
C ASP A 505 11.42 -23.19 13.58
N PHE A 506 11.17 -24.44 13.16
CA PHE A 506 10.58 -24.73 11.85
C PHE A 506 9.16 -24.18 11.71
N LEU A 507 8.27 -24.42 12.68
CA LEU A 507 6.88 -23.91 12.65
C LEU A 507 6.82 -22.38 12.65
N LEU A 508 7.68 -21.73 13.42
CA LEU A 508 7.81 -20.27 13.45
C LEU A 508 8.28 -19.75 12.09
N LYS A 509 9.32 -20.34 11.50
CA LYS A 509 9.83 -19.97 10.17
C LYS A 509 8.81 -20.22 9.07
N TYR A 510 8.06 -21.32 9.13
CA TYR A 510 6.98 -21.63 8.20
C TYR A 510 5.88 -20.56 8.28
N LYS A 511 5.33 -20.30 9.48
CA LYS A 511 4.28 -19.30 9.69
C LYS A 511 4.73 -17.89 9.28
N ASN A 512 5.95 -17.50 9.63
CA ASN A 512 6.52 -16.21 9.22
C ASN A 512 6.61 -16.09 7.69
N ARG A 513 6.91 -17.17 6.98
CA ARG A 513 6.99 -17.17 5.51
C ARG A 513 5.61 -17.09 4.86
N THR A 514 4.62 -17.82 5.36
CA THR A 514 3.22 -17.72 4.89
C THR A 514 2.67 -16.30 5.08
N GLU A 515 2.88 -15.70 6.25
CA GLU A 515 2.48 -14.30 6.48
C GLU A 515 3.25 -13.31 5.60
N GLN A 516 4.52 -13.57 5.27
CA GLN A 516 5.29 -12.72 4.36
C GLN A 516 4.73 -12.76 2.93
N ASP A 517 4.39 -13.94 2.41
CA ASP A 517 3.71 -14.10 1.11
C ASP A 517 2.31 -13.41 1.10
N GLU A 518 1.55 -13.49 2.20
CA GLU A 518 0.26 -12.77 2.37
C GLU A 518 0.41 -11.24 2.40
N ILE A 519 1.56 -10.75 2.89
CA ILE A 519 1.85 -9.32 2.91
C ILE A 519 2.32 -8.84 1.54
N GLU A 520 3.22 -9.57 0.87
CA GLU A 520 3.71 -9.22 -0.48
C GLU A 520 2.55 -9.16 -1.49
N THR A 521 1.61 -10.11 -1.42
CA THR A 521 0.39 -10.07 -2.23
C THR A 521 -0.50 -8.86 -1.89
N ARG A 522 -0.64 -8.50 -0.60
CA ARG A 522 -1.36 -7.29 -0.16
C ARG A 522 -0.73 -6.00 -0.69
N GLU A 523 0.59 -5.91 -0.62
CA GLU A 523 1.37 -4.76 -1.04
C GLU A 523 1.25 -4.55 -2.55
N ASN A 524 1.41 -5.62 -3.34
CA ASN A 524 1.22 -5.59 -4.80
C ASN A 524 -0.20 -5.13 -5.17
N LEU A 525 -1.24 -5.64 -4.49
CA LEU A 525 -2.62 -5.20 -4.72
C LEU A 525 -2.82 -3.71 -4.36
N ASN A 526 -2.39 -3.29 -3.18
CA ASN A 526 -2.51 -1.89 -2.76
C ASN A 526 -1.70 -0.94 -3.67
N ARG A 527 -0.55 -1.39 -4.20
CA ARG A 527 0.27 -0.63 -5.16
C ARG A 527 -0.45 -0.45 -6.50
N LEU A 528 -1.06 -1.51 -7.04
CA LEU A 528 -1.84 -1.43 -8.27
C LEU A 528 -3.07 -0.51 -8.09
N LEU A 529 -3.71 -0.54 -6.93
CA LEU A 529 -4.77 0.40 -6.57
C LEU A 529 -4.26 1.86 -6.52
N LEU A 530 -3.04 2.11 -6.04
CA LEU A 530 -2.44 3.44 -5.99
C LEU A 530 -2.03 3.97 -7.38
N GLU A 531 -1.41 3.12 -8.20
CA GLU A 531 -1.06 3.43 -9.60
C GLU A 531 -2.33 3.70 -10.45
N ASN A 532 -3.48 3.14 -10.05
CA ASN A 532 -4.80 3.46 -10.63
C ASN A 532 -5.42 4.79 -10.15
N VAL A 533 -4.85 5.47 -9.14
CA VAL A 533 -5.31 6.80 -8.68
C VAL A 533 -4.39 7.90 -9.19
N LEU A 534 -3.10 7.81 -8.90
CA LEU A 534 -2.10 8.83 -9.22
C LEU A 534 -1.22 8.40 -10.40
N PRO A 535 -0.71 9.33 -11.23
CA PRO A 535 0.29 9.00 -12.24
C PRO A 535 1.50 8.30 -11.59
N ALA A 536 2.08 7.28 -12.23
CA ALA A 536 3.20 6.54 -11.66
C ALA A 536 4.40 7.44 -11.30
N HIS A 537 4.68 8.46 -12.11
CA HIS A 537 5.74 9.44 -11.88
C HIS A 537 5.45 10.41 -10.71
N VAL A 538 4.19 10.53 -10.30
CA VAL A 538 3.75 11.31 -9.12
C VAL A 538 3.72 10.41 -7.88
N ALA A 539 3.24 9.17 -8.02
CA ALA A 539 3.16 8.21 -6.92
C ALA A 539 4.55 7.91 -6.32
N THR A 540 5.60 7.77 -7.13
CA THR A 540 6.98 7.56 -6.65
C THR A 540 7.51 8.71 -5.79
N LEU A 541 7.04 9.94 -5.99
CA LEU A 541 7.43 11.11 -5.19
C LEU A 541 6.82 11.06 -3.78
N PHE A 542 5.65 10.44 -3.61
CA PHE A 542 4.98 10.30 -2.31
C PHE A 542 5.34 9.01 -1.56
N VAL A 543 5.77 7.96 -2.28
CA VAL A 543 6.09 6.63 -1.72
C VAL A 543 7.59 6.46 -1.37
N GLY A 544 8.48 7.36 -1.83
CA GLY A 544 9.92 7.26 -1.58
C GLY A 544 10.35 7.47 -0.11
N GLU A 545 11.27 6.63 0.38
CA GLU A 545 11.64 6.54 1.81
C GLU A 545 12.33 7.77 2.44
N ASN A 546 12.66 8.83 1.69
CA ASN A 546 13.69 9.81 2.11
C ASN A 546 13.41 11.30 1.77
N LYS A 547 12.15 11.77 1.79
CA LYS A 547 11.86 13.22 1.70
C LYS A 547 10.87 13.70 2.75
N LYS A 548 11.04 14.96 3.17
CA LYS A 548 10.01 15.70 3.90
C LYS A 548 8.81 15.87 2.97
N ASN A 549 7.75 15.09 3.15
CA ASN A 549 6.49 15.18 2.40
C ASN A 549 5.67 16.46 2.73
N GLU A 550 6.35 17.56 3.01
CA GLU A 550 5.77 18.88 3.29
C GLU A 550 5.60 19.74 2.03
N ASP A 551 6.23 19.37 0.92
CA ASP A 551 6.18 20.11 -0.34
C ASP A 551 5.03 19.60 -1.23
N LEU A 552 4.12 20.50 -1.58
CA LEU A 552 3.05 20.24 -2.55
C LEU A 552 3.66 19.85 -3.91
N TYR A 553 3.11 18.82 -4.57
CA TYR A 553 3.51 18.52 -5.94
C TYR A 553 2.91 19.55 -6.90
N TYR A 554 3.78 20.30 -7.57
CA TYR A 554 3.46 21.13 -8.73
C TYR A 554 4.58 21.02 -9.76
N LYS A 555 4.23 21.06 -11.04
CA LYS A 555 5.18 21.10 -12.16
C LYS A 555 4.59 21.89 -13.32
N SER A 556 5.35 22.86 -13.83
CA SER A 556 5.03 23.55 -15.09
C SER A 556 5.47 22.70 -16.27
N TYR A 557 4.68 22.71 -17.33
CA TYR A 557 5.01 22.12 -18.63
C TYR A 557 4.74 23.15 -19.72
N ASP A 558 5.70 23.36 -20.60
CA ASP A 558 5.64 24.45 -21.59
C ASP A 558 4.82 24.07 -22.83
N CYS A 559 4.79 22.78 -23.19
CA CYS A 559 3.97 22.23 -24.26
C CYS A 559 3.34 20.89 -23.84
N VAL A 560 2.01 20.90 -23.69
CA VAL A 560 1.17 19.71 -23.47
C VAL A 560 -0.03 19.77 -24.40
N CYS A 561 -0.32 18.66 -25.07
CA CYS A 561 -1.53 18.51 -25.89
C CYS A 561 -2.68 18.05 -24.99
N VAL A 562 -3.79 18.77 -24.96
CA VAL A 562 -4.97 18.47 -24.13
C VAL A 562 -6.18 18.18 -25.03
N MET A 563 -6.88 17.09 -24.73
CA MET A 563 -8.08 16.65 -25.44
C MET A 563 -9.27 16.51 -24.49
N PHE A 564 -10.40 17.05 -24.94
CA PHE A 564 -11.72 16.74 -24.40
C PHE A 564 -12.52 16.01 -25.48
N ALA A 565 -13.06 14.84 -25.16
CA ALA A 565 -13.93 14.06 -26.05
C ALA A 565 -15.24 13.75 -25.32
N SER A 566 -16.35 14.32 -25.77
CA SER A 566 -17.67 14.08 -25.17
C SER A 566 -18.55 13.20 -26.05
N VAL A 567 -19.51 12.52 -25.43
CA VAL A 567 -20.70 11.97 -26.10
C VAL A 567 -21.90 12.85 -25.71
N PRO A 568 -22.28 13.85 -26.54
CA PRO A 568 -23.38 14.76 -26.22
C PRO A 568 -24.73 14.04 -26.16
N ASP A 569 -24.98 13.19 -27.16
CA ASP A 569 -26.23 12.43 -27.36
C ASP A 569 -26.55 11.50 -26.18
N PHE A 570 -25.55 11.14 -25.36
CA PHE A 570 -25.74 10.36 -24.14
C PHE A 570 -26.65 11.08 -23.12
N LYS A 571 -26.67 12.42 -23.11
CA LYS A 571 -27.55 13.20 -22.22
C LYS A 571 -29.04 13.01 -22.57
N GLU A 572 -29.36 12.88 -23.86
CA GLU A 572 -30.73 12.67 -24.34
C GLU A 572 -31.14 11.19 -24.22
N PHE A 573 -30.17 10.27 -24.37
CA PHE A 573 -30.37 8.84 -24.15
C PHE A 573 -30.60 8.47 -22.68
N TYR A 574 -29.94 9.17 -21.75
CA TYR A 574 -30.01 8.87 -20.32
C TYR A 574 -31.42 9.15 -19.77
N THR A 575 -32.13 8.09 -19.39
CA THR A 575 -33.54 8.13 -18.99
C THR A 575 -33.77 7.37 -17.68
N GLU A 576 -34.28 8.05 -16.67
CA GLU A 576 -34.54 7.51 -15.32
C GLU A 576 -35.91 6.81 -15.24
N CYS A 577 -36.16 5.86 -16.14
CA CYS A 577 -37.39 5.06 -16.16
C CYS A 577 -37.20 3.71 -15.44
N ASP A 578 -38.28 3.17 -14.85
CA ASP A 578 -38.29 1.86 -14.17
C ASP A 578 -37.74 0.72 -15.06
N ILE A 579 -38.07 0.76 -16.36
CA ILE A 579 -37.60 -0.20 -17.38
C ILE A 579 -36.06 -0.20 -17.48
N ASN A 580 -35.43 0.98 -17.39
CA ASN A 580 -33.97 1.15 -17.39
C ASN A 580 -33.34 1.01 -15.99
N LYS A 581 -34.11 0.52 -15.01
CA LYS A 581 -33.75 0.45 -13.59
C LYS A 581 -33.26 1.81 -13.09
N GLU A 582 -34.06 2.84 -13.35
CA GLU A 582 -33.82 4.21 -12.88
C GLU A 582 -32.48 4.79 -13.38
N GLY A 583 -32.08 4.44 -14.62
CA GLY A 583 -30.85 4.93 -15.27
C GLY A 583 -29.62 4.03 -15.11
N LEU A 584 -29.69 2.95 -14.33
CA LEU A 584 -28.55 2.06 -14.08
C LEU A 584 -28.04 1.36 -15.35
N GLU A 585 -28.93 0.93 -16.26
CA GLU A 585 -28.53 0.28 -17.51
C GLU A 585 -27.83 1.26 -18.47
N CYS A 586 -28.24 2.54 -18.48
CA CYS A 586 -27.54 3.60 -19.22
C CYS A 586 -26.11 3.81 -18.69
N LEU A 587 -25.91 3.78 -17.36
CA LEU A 587 -24.58 3.87 -16.75
C LEU A 587 -23.71 2.62 -17.01
N ARG A 588 -24.28 1.44 -17.23
CA ARG A 588 -23.52 0.27 -17.71
C ARG A 588 -22.98 0.53 -19.11
N LEU A 589 -23.83 0.98 -20.03
CA LEU A 589 -23.38 1.31 -21.39
C LEU A 589 -22.30 2.39 -21.41
N LEU A 590 -22.41 3.42 -20.56
CA LEU A 590 -21.35 4.40 -20.37
C LEU A 590 -20.06 3.76 -19.81
N ASN A 591 -20.17 2.84 -18.86
CA ASN A 591 -19.01 2.13 -18.32
C ASN A 591 -18.29 1.29 -19.39
N GLU A 592 -19.02 0.59 -20.27
CA GLU A 592 -18.44 -0.12 -21.41
C GLU A 592 -17.70 0.83 -22.36
N ILE A 593 -18.32 1.97 -22.73
CA ILE A 593 -17.69 3.00 -23.59
C ILE A 593 -16.38 3.52 -22.98
N ILE A 594 -16.39 3.88 -21.69
CA ILE A 594 -15.20 4.37 -20.99
C ILE A 594 -14.14 3.27 -20.81
N ALA A 595 -14.56 2.01 -20.64
CA ALA A 595 -13.66 0.87 -20.53
C ALA A 595 -12.94 0.59 -21.86
N ASP A 596 -13.66 0.63 -22.98
CA ASP A 596 -13.10 0.51 -24.33
C ASP A 596 -12.10 1.62 -24.65
N PHE A 597 -12.34 2.85 -24.17
CA PHE A 597 -11.38 3.96 -24.28
C PHE A 597 -10.15 3.78 -23.38
N ASP A 598 -10.34 3.27 -22.16
CA ASP A 598 -9.23 2.95 -21.24
C ASP A 598 -8.36 1.79 -21.75
N GLU A 599 -8.93 0.82 -22.48
CA GLU A 599 -8.21 -0.28 -23.15
C GLU A 599 -7.25 0.25 -24.22
N LEU A 600 -7.63 1.29 -24.97
CA LEU A 600 -6.75 1.93 -25.95
C LEU A 600 -5.46 2.45 -25.30
N LEU A 601 -5.52 2.98 -24.07
CA LEU A 601 -4.35 3.42 -23.30
C LEU A 601 -3.44 2.27 -22.80
N SER A 602 -3.81 1.00 -23.03
CA SER A 602 -2.91 -0.15 -22.83
C SER A 602 -2.01 -0.41 -24.03
N LYS A 603 -2.30 0.16 -25.21
CA LYS A 603 -1.47 -0.02 -26.41
C LYS A 603 -0.18 0.80 -26.30
N PRO A 604 1.01 0.24 -26.64
CA PRO A 604 2.29 0.92 -26.47
C PRO A 604 2.37 2.24 -27.26
N LYS A 605 1.68 2.34 -28.40
CA LYS A 605 1.57 3.58 -29.20
C LYS A 605 1.00 4.76 -28.41
N PHE A 606 0.05 4.50 -27.51
CA PHE A 606 -0.62 5.54 -26.72
C PHE A 606 -0.05 5.68 -25.29
N SER A 607 1.11 5.09 -25.01
CA SER A 607 1.77 5.17 -23.70
C SER A 607 2.14 6.60 -23.26
N GLY A 608 2.27 7.53 -24.20
CA GLY A 608 2.48 8.97 -23.93
C GLY A 608 1.20 9.77 -23.64
N VAL A 609 0.01 9.17 -23.79
CA VAL A 609 -1.29 9.78 -23.50
C VAL A 609 -1.73 9.36 -22.10
N GLU A 610 -1.98 10.32 -21.21
CA GLU A 610 -2.48 10.08 -19.86
C GLU A 610 -3.93 10.57 -19.71
N LYS A 611 -4.81 9.67 -19.22
CA LYS A 611 -6.15 10.03 -18.75
C LYS A 611 -6.05 10.91 -17.52
N ILE A 612 -6.68 12.08 -17.55
CA ILE A 612 -6.75 12.99 -16.39
C ILE A 612 -7.98 12.65 -15.55
N LYS A 613 -9.17 12.68 -16.16
CA LYS A 613 -10.46 12.43 -15.51
C LYS A 613 -11.55 12.14 -16.53
N THR A 614 -12.65 11.56 -16.08
CA THR A 614 -13.96 11.62 -16.78
C THR A 614 -14.82 12.70 -16.13
N ILE A 615 -15.74 13.31 -16.86
CA ILE A 615 -16.73 14.28 -16.36
C ILE A 615 -18.06 13.96 -17.04
N GLY A 616 -18.95 13.23 -16.37
CA GLY A 616 -20.15 12.67 -17.01
C GLY A 616 -19.79 11.81 -18.22
N SER A 617 -20.31 12.15 -19.40
CA SER A 617 -19.99 11.52 -20.70
C SER A 617 -18.75 12.12 -21.41
N THR A 618 -17.94 12.94 -20.72
CA THR A 618 -16.74 13.58 -21.28
C THR A 618 -15.46 12.91 -20.77
N TYR A 619 -14.59 12.49 -21.69
CA TYR A 619 -13.27 11.94 -21.43
C TYR A 619 -12.22 13.05 -21.59
N MET A 620 -11.39 13.26 -20.55
CA MET A 620 -10.29 14.23 -20.56
C MET A 620 -8.94 13.51 -20.49
N ALA A 621 -8.10 13.73 -21.50
CA ALA A 621 -6.75 13.19 -21.57
C ALA A 621 -5.74 14.25 -22.03
N ALA A 622 -4.46 14.04 -21.72
CA ALA A 622 -3.37 14.90 -22.13
C ALA A 622 -2.10 14.11 -22.47
N ALA A 623 -1.28 14.63 -23.38
CA ALA A 623 0.01 14.06 -23.75
C ALA A 623 1.15 15.10 -23.58
N GLY A 624 2.34 14.61 -23.21
CA GLY A 624 3.51 15.44 -22.89
C GLY A 624 3.83 15.56 -21.40
N LEU A 625 2.95 15.07 -20.52
CA LEU A 625 3.17 15.08 -19.07
C LEU A 625 4.27 14.09 -18.62
N SER A 626 4.46 12.99 -19.34
CA SER A 626 5.41 11.92 -19.01
C SER A 626 6.83 12.13 -19.55
N GLY A 627 7.11 13.26 -20.22
CA GLY A 627 8.41 13.50 -20.86
C GLY A 627 9.54 13.81 -19.87
N THR A 628 10.72 13.21 -20.10
CA THR A 628 11.98 13.74 -19.57
C THR A 628 12.31 15.06 -20.28
N PRO A 629 12.76 16.11 -19.56
CA PRO A 629 13.14 17.36 -20.20
C PRO A 629 14.33 17.14 -21.15
N GLY A 630 14.19 17.59 -22.41
CA GLY A 630 15.25 17.51 -23.43
C GLY A 630 14.90 16.79 -24.75
N GLN A 631 13.65 16.38 -24.99
CA GLN A 631 13.21 15.81 -26.28
C GLN A 631 12.18 16.69 -27.00
N GLU A 632 12.65 17.78 -27.63
CA GLU A 632 11.79 18.70 -28.40
C GLU A 632 11.14 18.00 -29.61
N ASN A 633 11.89 17.18 -30.34
CA ASN A 633 11.38 16.39 -31.48
C ASN A 633 10.23 15.42 -31.13
N ASN A 634 10.01 15.10 -29.84
CA ASN A 634 8.88 14.26 -29.43
C ASN A 634 7.59 15.05 -29.17
N GLN A 635 7.62 16.39 -29.12
CA GLN A 635 6.44 17.21 -28.78
C GLN A 635 5.39 17.21 -29.91
N GLN A 636 5.82 17.43 -31.15
CA GLN A 636 4.93 17.35 -32.32
C GLN A 636 4.35 15.93 -32.47
N ALA A 637 5.18 14.90 -32.30
CA ALA A 637 4.74 13.50 -32.31
C ALA A 637 3.69 13.20 -31.22
N GLN A 638 3.79 13.81 -30.03
CA GLN A 638 2.76 13.70 -28.98
C GLN A 638 1.42 14.33 -29.38
N ILE A 639 1.43 15.44 -30.12
CA ILE A 639 0.20 16.06 -30.65
C ILE A 639 -0.46 15.10 -31.67
N GLY A 640 0.32 14.54 -32.60
CA GLY A 640 -0.16 13.51 -33.54
C GLY A 640 -0.76 12.29 -32.83
N ASN A 641 -0.07 11.74 -31.83
CA ASN A 641 -0.56 10.61 -31.03
C ASN A 641 -1.93 10.87 -30.36
N VAL A 642 -2.23 12.11 -29.96
CA VAL A 642 -3.54 12.47 -29.38
C VAL A 642 -4.63 12.52 -30.44
N VAL A 643 -4.34 13.00 -31.65
CA VAL A 643 -5.29 12.97 -32.78
C VAL A 643 -5.58 11.53 -33.22
N GLU A 644 -4.56 10.68 -33.32
CA GLU A 644 -4.74 9.26 -33.61
C GLU A 644 -5.50 8.52 -32.50
N PHE A 645 -5.29 8.90 -31.24
CA PHE A 645 -6.07 8.39 -30.12
C PHE A 645 -7.55 8.80 -30.23
N ALA A 646 -7.84 10.05 -30.62
CA ALA A 646 -9.20 10.50 -30.90
C ALA A 646 -9.87 9.72 -32.03
N ILE A 647 -9.16 9.48 -33.15
CA ILE A 647 -9.64 8.65 -34.26
C ILE A 647 -9.89 7.20 -33.80
N ALA A 648 -9.00 6.63 -32.98
CA ALA A 648 -9.16 5.29 -32.43
C ALA A 648 -10.37 5.18 -31.48
N MET A 649 -10.65 6.21 -30.67
CA MET A 649 -11.87 6.28 -29.84
C MET A 649 -13.14 6.35 -30.70
N MET A 650 -13.14 7.12 -31.80
CA MET A 650 -14.28 7.15 -32.74
C MET A 650 -14.55 5.76 -33.32
N GLY A 651 -13.50 5.06 -33.78
CA GLY A 651 -13.64 3.69 -34.30
C GLY A 651 -14.10 2.66 -33.26
N LYS A 652 -13.70 2.80 -31.98
CA LYS A 652 -14.23 1.99 -30.88
C LYS A 652 -15.71 2.28 -30.64
N LEU A 653 -16.13 3.55 -30.61
CA LEU A 653 -17.53 3.92 -30.42
C LEU A 653 -18.41 3.43 -31.58
N ASP A 654 -17.94 3.49 -32.83
CA ASP A 654 -18.63 2.88 -33.98
C ASP A 654 -18.79 1.36 -33.85
N GLY A 655 -17.82 0.70 -33.21
CA GLY A 655 -17.94 -0.69 -32.79
C GLY A 655 -19.10 -0.90 -31.80
N ILE A 656 -19.18 -0.10 -30.73
CA ILE A 656 -20.24 -0.19 -29.72
C ILE A 656 -21.62 0.13 -30.33
N ASN A 657 -21.71 1.15 -31.19
CA ASN A 657 -22.93 1.55 -31.91
C ASN A 657 -23.54 0.36 -32.68
N ARG A 658 -22.71 -0.42 -33.39
CA ARG A 658 -23.15 -1.61 -34.14
C ARG A 658 -23.72 -2.73 -33.24
N HIS A 659 -23.18 -2.90 -32.04
CA HIS A 659 -23.63 -3.95 -31.11
C HIS A 659 -24.82 -3.52 -30.23
N SER A 660 -24.96 -2.22 -29.97
CA SER A 660 -26.01 -1.67 -29.10
C SER A 660 -27.21 -1.06 -29.84
N PHE A 661 -27.19 -1.06 -31.18
CA PHE A 661 -28.17 -0.40 -32.06
C PHE A 661 -28.33 1.11 -31.78
N ASN A 662 -27.27 1.76 -31.31
CA ASN A 662 -27.22 3.22 -31.08
C ASN A 662 -26.40 3.92 -32.17
N THR A 663 -26.44 5.26 -32.16
CA THR A 663 -25.73 6.12 -33.13
C THR A 663 -24.95 7.25 -32.45
N PHE A 664 -24.38 6.97 -31.28
CA PHE A 664 -23.60 7.95 -30.51
C PHE A 664 -22.42 8.49 -31.32
N ARG A 665 -22.23 9.82 -31.36
CA ARG A 665 -21.09 10.44 -32.04
C ARG A 665 -20.23 11.21 -31.05
N LEU A 666 -18.91 11.01 -31.11
CA LEU A 666 -17.96 11.81 -30.33
C LEU A 666 -17.89 13.24 -30.85
N ARG A 667 -17.87 14.21 -29.93
CA ARG A 667 -17.45 15.58 -30.19
C ARG A 667 -16.08 15.77 -29.54
N VAL A 668 -15.06 16.12 -30.32
CA VAL A 668 -13.68 16.19 -29.81
C VAL A 668 -13.10 17.59 -30.00
N GLY A 669 -12.56 18.17 -28.92
CA GLY A 669 -11.79 19.40 -28.94
C GLY A 669 -10.36 19.17 -28.47
N ILE A 670 -9.38 19.63 -29.25
CA ILE A 670 -7.95 19.51 -28.94
C ILE A 670 -7.31 20.89 -29.00
N ASN A 671 -6.42 21.17 -28.05
CA ASN A 671 -5.52 22.33 -28.08
C ASN A 671 -4.20 21.97 -27.39
N HIS A 672 -3.08 22.55 -27.84
CA HIS A 672 -1.78 22.41 -27.21
C HIS A 672 -1.26 23.74 -26.63
N GLY A 673 -0.25 23.68 -25.77
CA GLY A 673 0.35 24.84 -25.12
C GLY A 673 0.75 24.60 -23.67
N PRO A 674 1.10 25.66 -22.91
CA PRO A 674 1.59 25.52 -21.54
C PRO A 674 0.49 25.14 -20.55
N VAL A 675 0.82 24.29 -19.58
CA VAL A 675 -0.07 23.86 -18.48
C VAL A 675 0.71 23.70 -17.18
N ILE A 676 -0.01 23.80 -16.06
CA ILE A 676 0.49 23.54 -14.72
C ILE A 676 -0.18 22.26 -14.23
N ALA A 677 0.60 21.24 -13.90
CA ALA A 677 0.11 20.04 -13.24
C ALA A 677 0.38 20.12 -11.72
N GLY A 678 -0.48 19.50 -10.93
CA GLY A 678 -0.31 19.46 -9.47
C GLY A 678 -1.20 18.44 -8.79
N VAL A 679 -0.95 18.21 -7.50
CA VAL A 679 -1.82 17.41 -6.64
C VAL A 679 -2.46 18.32 -5.59
N ILE A 680 -3.78 18.38 -5.58
CA ILE A 680 -4.57 19.18 -4.64
C ILE A 680 -5.32 18.27 -3.66
N GLY A 681 -5.44 18.72 -2.41
CA GLY A 681 -6.40 18.18 -1.45
C GLY A 681 -5.74 17.37 -0.35
N ALA A 682 -5.91 17.85 0.89
CA ALA A 682 -5.33 17.29 2.10
C ALA A 682 -5.72 15.82 2.36
N ARG A 683 -7.03 15.56 2.23
CA ARG A 683 -7.70 14.32 2.66
C ARG A 683 -8.28 13.49 1.52
N LYS A 684 -8.33 14.04 0.31
CA LYS A 684 -8.46 13.27 -0.93
C LYS A 684 -7.52 13.92 -1.95
N PRO A 685 -6.35 13.33 -2.24
CA PRO A 685 -5.42 13.87 -3.22
C PRO A 685 -6.00 13.67 -4.62
N GLN A 686 -6.02 14.73 -5.43
CA GLN A 686 -6.43 14.66 -6.82
C GLN A 686 -5.33 15.27 -7.70
N TYR A 687 -4.79 14.46 -8.63
CA TYR A 687 -3.94 14.94 -9.70
C TYR A 687 -4.80 15.60 -10.77
N ASP A 688 -4.39 16.79 -11.22
CA ASP A 688 -5.13 17.57 -12.21
C ASP A 688 -4.20 18.55 -12.94
N ILE A 689 -4.70 19.15 -14.03
CA ILE A 689 -3.98 20.14 -14.83
C ILE A 689 -4.79 21.43 -15.01
N TRP A 690 -4.12 22.58 -14.89
CA TRP A 690 -4.70 23.91 -15.06
C TRP A 690 -3.93 24.71 -16.11
N GLY A 691 -4.63 25.65 -16.76
CA GLY A 691 -4.03 26.59 -17.69
C GLY A 691 -5.02 27.06 -18.74
N ASN A 692 -4.68 28.15 -19.42
CA ASN A 692 -5.48 28.65 -20.54
C ASN A 692 -5.66 27.57 -21.63
N THR A 693 -4.64 26.75 -21.87
CA THR A 693 -4.63 25.62 -22.82
C THR A 693 -5.78 24.64 -22.56
N VAL A 694 -6.01 24.27 -21.30
CA VAL A 694 -7.09 23.36 -20.88
C VAL A 694 -8.46 24.00 -21.13
N ASN A 695 -8.60 25.28 -20.78
CA ASN A 695 -9.83 26.03 -20.98
C ASN A 695 -10.17 26.15 -22.48
N VAL A 696 -9.19 26.46 -23.34
CA VAL A 696 -9.40 26.54 -24.79
C VAL A 696 -9.76 25.16 -25.37
N ALA A 697 -9.10 24.07 -24.97
CA ALA A 697 -9.44 22.71 -25.39
C ALA A 697 -10.90 22.33 -25.04
N SER A 698 -11.34 22.64 -23.81
CA SER A 698 -12.73 22.45 -23.38
C SER A 698 -13.71 23.30 -24.20
N ARG A 699 -13.32 24.52 -24.62
CA ARG A 699 -14.17 25.34 -25.50
C ARG A 699 -14.22 24.82 -26.94
N MET A 700 -13.13 24.27 -27.47
CA MET A 700 -13.11 23.59 -28.77
C MET A 700 -14.03 22.36 -28.78
N GLU A 701 -14.10 21.63 -27.66
CA GLU A 701 -15.08 20.54 -27.51
C GLU A 701 -16.49 21.11 -27.46
N SER A 702 -16.80 22.02 -26.53
CA SER A 702 -18.18 22.50 -26.34
C SER A 702 -18.78 23.15 -27.60
N THR A 703 -17.96 23.81 -28.43
CA THR A 703 -18.38 24.42 -29.71
C THR A 703 -18.29 23.46 -30.90
N GLY A 704 -17.70 22.28 -30.74
CA GLY A 704 -17.46 21.29 -31.79
C GLY A 704 -18.72 20.73 -32.47
N GLU A 705 -18.52 20.15 -33.65
CA GLU A 705 -19.54 19.39 -34.40
C GLU A 705 -19.47 17.89 -34.08
N LEU A 706 -20.62 17.22 -34.16
CA LEU A 706 -20.72 15.78 -33.89
C LEU A 706 -19.92 14.96 -34.92
N GLY A 707 -19.08 14.06 -34.43
CA GLY A 707 -18.22 13.18 -35.22
C GLY A 707 -17.04 13.91 -35.90
N LYS A 708 -16.68 15.12 -35.46
CA LYS A 708 -15.50 15.86 -35.94
C LYS A 708 -14.53 16.13 -34.79
N ILE A 709 -13.26 16.33 -35.16
CA ILE A 709 -12.19 16.79 -34.26
C ILE A 709 -11.94 18.26 -34.55
N GLN A 710 -12.20 19.14 -33.58
CA GLN A 710 -11.92 20.57 -33.68
C GLN A 710 -10.58 20.92 -33.00
N VAL A 711 -9.78 21.72 -33.71
CA VAL A 711 -8.49 22.23 -33.26
C VAL A 711 -8.41 23.76 -33.41
N THR A 712 -7.50 24.36 -32.66
CA THR A 712 -7.11 25.77 -32.82
C THR A 712 -6.17 25.97 -34.01
N GLU A 713 -6.19 27.19 -34.57
CA GLU A 713 -5.01 27.99 -34.90
C GLU A 713 -3.69 27.21 -35.14
N GLU A 714 -2.76 27.52 -34.24
CA GLU A 714 -1.46 26.92 -33.93
C GLU A 714 -1.45 25.37 -34.00
N THR A 715 -2.49 24.70 -33.48
CA THR A 715 -2.54 23.23 -33.47
C THR A 715 -2.74 22.67 -34.88
N SER A 716 -3.48 23.38 -35.75
CA SER A 716 -3.69 22.97 -37.14
C SER A 716 -2.42 23.10 -37.98
N GLU A 717 -1.55 24.07 -37.67
CA GLU A 717 -0.28 24.28 -38.37
C GLU A 717 0.68 23.12 -38.08
N VAL A 718 0.87 22.77 -36.80
CA VAL A 718 1.67 21.60 -36.38
C VAL A 718 1.12 20.29 -36.96
N LEU A 719 -0.20 20.14 -37.06
CA LEU A 719 -0.81 18.95 -37.67
C LEU A 719 -0.60 18.89 -39.19
N GLN A 720 -0.56 20.03 -39.88
CA GLN A 720 -0.23 20.09 -41.31
C GLN A 720 1.24 19.71 -41.57
N GLU A 721 2.17 20.14 -40.72
CA GLU A 721 3.58 19.69 -40.77
C GLU A 721 3.71 18.16 -40.60
N LEU A 722 2.85 17.55 -39.77
CA LEU A 722 2.75 16.10 -39.57
C LEU A 722 1.97 15.36 -40.68
N GLY A 723 1.48 16.06 -41.71
CA GLY A 723 0.79 15.47 -42.85
C GLY A 723 -0.73 15.26 -42.68
N TYR A 724 -1.37 15.87 -41.67
CA TYR A 724 -2.83 15.86 -41.53
C TYR A 724 -3.49 17.00 -42.29
N SER A 725 -4.50 16.69 -43.11
CA SER A 725 -5.36 17.69 -43.74
C SER A 725 -6.28 18.34 -42.70
N CYS A 726 -6.31 19.67 -42.68
CA CYS A 726 -7.17 20.47 -41.81
C CYS A 726 -8.08 21.39 -42.64
N GLU A 727 -9.39 21.40 -42.35
CA GLU A 727 -10.39 22.26 -42.99
C GLU A 727 -10.67 23.48 -42.11
N CYS A 728 -10.62 24.70 -42.66
CA CYS A 728 -10.91 25.91 -41.90
C CYS A 728 -12.41 26.02 -41.58
N ARG A 729 -12.76 25.97 -40.29
CA ARG A 729 -14.14 26.18 -39.82
C ARG A 729 -14.52 27.66 -39.83
N GLY A 730 -13.57 28.54 -39.51
CA GLY A 730 -13.78 29.99 -39.39
C GLY A 730 -13.63 30.49 -37.95
N LEU A 731 -14.12 31.71 -37.72
CA LEU A 731 -14.03 32.42 -36.43
C LEU A 731 -15.13 31.95 -35.47
N ILE A 732 -14.73 31.52 -34.28
CA ILE A 732 -15.63 31.13 -33.18
C ILE A 732 -15.30 31.99 -31.96
N ASN A 733 -16.32 32.59 -31.36
CA ASN A 733 -16.14 33.40 -30.14
C ASN A 733 -15.91 32.50 -28.91
N VAL A 734 -14.72 32.59 -28.33
CA VAL A 734 -14.28 31.81 -27.18
C VAL A 734 -14.23 32.71 -25.94
N LYS A 735 -15.05 32.37 -24.92
CA LYS A 735 -15.15 33.10 -23.65
C LYS A 735 -13.76 33.30 -23.02
N GLY A 736 -13.34 34.55 -22.90
CA GLY A 736 -12.04 34.95 -22.32
C GLY A 736 -10.91 35.14 -23.33
N LYS A 737 -11.11 34.80 -24.61
CA LYS A 737 -10.15 35.03 -25.71
C LYS A 737 -10.69 35.92 -26.83
N GLY A 738 -12.01 36.00 -26.99
CA GLY A 738 -12.64 36.66 -28.13
C GLY A 738 -12.75 35.71 -29.32
N GLU A 739 -12.76 36.23 -30.54
CA GLU A 739 -12.85 35.41 -31.74
C GLU A 739 -11.52 34.69 -32.02
N LEU A 740 -11.57 33.36 -32.07
CA LEU A 740 -10.44 32.51 -32.46
C LEU A 740 -10.77 31.81 -33.77
N LYS A 741 -9.79 31.72 -34.67
CA LYS A 741 -9.89 30.93 -35.89
C LYS A 741 -9.70 29.45 -35.57
N THR A 742 -10.61 28.63 -36.08
CA THR A 742 -10.72 27.20 -35.74
C THR A 742 -10.74 26.34 -36.99
N PHE A 743 -10.29 25.09 -36.83
CA PHE A 743 -10.15 24.12 -37.91
C PHE A 743 -10.72 22.76 -37.49
N PHE A 744 -11.15 21.98 -38.48
CA PHE A 744 -11.48 20.57 -38.31
C PHE A 744 -10.37 19.69 -38.89
N VAL A 745 -9.97 18.65 -38.16
CA VAL A 745 -9.04 17.65 -38.69
C VAL A 745 -9.82 16.67 -39.58
N CYS A 746 -9.37 16.44 -40.81
CA CYS A 746 -10.00 15.47 -41.71
C CYS A 746 -9.67 14.05 -41.27
N THR A 747 -10.68 13.27 -40.91
CA THR A 747 -10.56 11.88 -40.42
C THR A 747 -10.75 10.81 -41.52
N ASP A 748 -10.95 11.23 -42.77
CA ASP A 748 -11.22 10.35 -43.92
C ASP A 748 -9.99 9.51 -44.33
N MET A 749 -9.94 8.27 -43.85
CA MET A 749 -9.01 7.22 -44.33
C MET A 749 -9.04 7.01 -45.86
N SER A 750 -10.12 7.41 -46.54
CA SER A 750 -10.30 7.31 -47.98
C SER A 750 -9.49 8.33 -48.79
N LYS A 751 -9.09 9.47 -48.21
CA LYS A 751 -8.29 10.48 -48.92
C LYS A 751 -6.79 10.22 -48.88
N GLN A 752 -6.26 9.59 -47.82
CA GLN A 752 -4.83 9.27 -47.73
C GLN A 752 -4.35 8.27 -48.80
N LEU A 753 -5.23 7.40 -49.32
CA LEU A 753 -4.90 6.53 -50.46
C LEU A 753 -4.89 7.27 -51.82
N GLY A 754 -5.48 8.47 -51.90
CA GLY A 754 -5.61 9.24 -53.14
C GLY A 754 -4.40 10.10 -53.52
N MET A 755 -3.48 10.34 -52.58
CA MET A 755 -2.27 11.16 -52.81
C MET A 755 -1.01 10.33 -53.15
N GLY A 756 -1.15 9.01 -53.31
CA GLY A 756 -0.07 8.12 -53.76
C GLY A 756 -0.05 7.86 -55.28
N LEU A 757 -0.96 8.47 -56.04
CA LEU A 757 -1.14 8.28 -57.49
C LEU A 757 -1.41 9.62 -58.20
N SER A 758 -0.45 10.53 -58.12
CA SER A 758 -0.32 11.72 -58.99
C SER A 758 1.15 12.10 -59.15
#